data_AF-A0A841C2P1-F1
#
_entry.id   AF-A0A841C2P1-F1
#
_cell.length_a   1.000
_cell.length_b   1.000
_cell.length_c   1.000
_cell.angle_alpha   90.00
_cell.angle_beta   90.00
_cell.angle_gamma   90.00
#
_symmetry.space_group_name_H-M   'P 1'
#
loop_
_entity.id
_entity.type
_entity.pdbx_description
1 polymer ?
#
loop_
_entity_poly.entity_id
_entity_poly.type
_entity_poly.pdbx_seq_one_letter_code
_entity_poly.pdbx_strand_id
1 'polypeptide(L)'
;MSVEAEYALFAHASGADYGARLRAVTAPACALETPDMPECTVREKLADSNDQAGQTVTWEVEVPGDAVAGRQGVQSEGEEGTVVLLAAGASSDTGTFTKTPLSPSMSWQAGSSGGGFSTSYPLAVPPVASGMAPLVAFEYSSSSVDGRTNAESAQTSWMGEGWSYEPGYIERSYRSCAQDKATTPYHTNNTGDECWVEANATIAWGGRATELVLDDGSNTWRLADDDGSKVTKYTGPGNWGNGAETWKVTVPDGTEYHFGLNRIKSGWVTGDPETNSTFNVPVFANHSGEPCFSTTFANSWCTMTWRWNLDYVVDRSGNTMTYYYKKETPKTGWHGSATSLKNYDRAGYVEKIVYGTRKGQEYVGSPPAVVEFTNADRCLSSCWLDSTTPDEPHWPDTPWDLNCPQAWTSCTGNKSPSYWNYKRLSKVTTKVFVSGAYSTVDEWVLDHVFPATGEPTVDPALWLDDIVHTGKAVTPPITLNMVHFGGATMANRAGFEAVNTGVNVYRVRLGYITNEYGGQTKIAYENSDCGSGIATPNPADNPRRCFPQYYTDPDDDSDAGWTWWNKVRVTSVTEDDLVGGQPDVVTSYTYSMEGSSVTALWHHTDSNRFSTRLNNRSWADFRGWPTVTTVKGTGTGHSTKTKQLFFRGMHGDRTDSGWGNRTANITNSENQQYTDLYYRAGFLYEEIVVNTDTAVADSKKLHFPWQYQTGFDSLGGGIMPSALAANVVRENTTISRTRVTSTGSPVMTDTKTTTTWDPAFVRVTQITNNGKVLFNTTTNPYGDDTGTYAGDETCTKLEYAATTAAWMTNRVSATFINSGLTCTAMSQTATLAATRTYYDNETVNGALPTTAAQVRGLPSKTEELSEWTPAASYTATGLTAYDDLGRATSVTDTTNRLTTTTYTPQLGNPVTSTKITQVVNNTTGAGLDTTTTLDPLRGLPLTVTDANGKVTTGEYDALGRLTKVRHPGNASAFPDVQYTYQVQNTLPSYIKTSTLIPSGASGDAQLDSYELFDGLVRPLQTQAPGANGSRVVTYNKYDARGAVTETGPQHHSAATASGTLVPLQTNSSIGYTKLTYDGLGRKTTEQLWSANGAGPGRGVPGDLQLHR
;
A
#
# COMPACT_ATOMS: atom_id res chain seq x y z
N MET A 1 22.93 18.60 -26.66
CA MET A 1 23.55 19.50 -25.66
C MET A 1 22.62 19.54 -24.45
N SER A 2 23.12 19.34 -23.23
CA SER A 2 22.32 19.54 -22.01
C SER A 2 22.39 21.00 -21.59
N VAL A 3 21.25 21.60 -21.28
CA VAL A 3 21.11 22.99 -20.84
C VAL A 3 20.47 22.97 -19.46
N GLU A 4 21.05 23.71 -18.53
CA GLU A 4 20.55 23.85 -17.16
C GLU A 4 20.28 25.32 -16.87
N ALA A 5 19.18 25.59 -16.20
CA ALA A 5 18.80 26.93 -15.79
C ALA A 5 18.43 26.95 -14.30
N GLU A 6 19.22 27.67 -13.52
CA GLU A 6 18.96 27.95 -12.12
C GLU A 6 17.85 29.00 -11.99
N TYR A 7 16.82 28.68 -11.21
CA TYR A 7 15.68 29.54 -10.95
C TYR A 7 15.59 30.02 -9.51
N ALA A 8 16.63 29.78 -8.70
CA ALA A 8 16.66 30.11 -7.29
C ALA A 8 16.26 31.57 -7.00
N LEU A 9 16.66 32.51 -7.86
CA LEU A 9 16.32 33.93 -7.76
C LEU A 9 14.84 34.28 -7.98
N PHE A 10 14.09 33.41 -8.66
CA PHE A 10 12.71 33.67 -9.04
C PHE A 10 11.76 32.49 -8.75
N ALA A 11 12.20 31.51 -7.95
CA ALA A 11 11.45 30.31 -7.58
C ALA A 11 10.05 30.61 -7.01
N HIS A 12 9.87 31.77 -6.40
CA HIS A 12 8.60 32.19 -5.80
C HIS A 12 8.01 33.45 -6.48
N ALA A 13 8.50 33.83 -7.65
CA ALA A 13 8.15 35.11 -8.30
C ALA A 13 6.67 35.28 -8.66
N SER A 14 5.92 34.18 -8.83
CA SER A 14 4.49 34.21 -9.19
C SER A 14 3.61 33.34 -8.29
N GLY A 15 4.11 32.98 -7.09
CA GLY A 15 3.37 32.19 -6.11
C GLY A 15 2.98 30.79 -6.60
N ALA A 16 2.20 30.07 -5.79
CA ALA A 16 1.73 28.70 -6.10
C ALA A 16 2.89 27.79 -6.55
N ASP A 17 4.00 27.83 -5.81
CA ASP A 17 5.22 27.08 -6.10
C ASP A 17 5.74 27.25 -7.54
N TYR A 18 5.68 28.46 -8.08
CA TYR A 18 6.11 28.81 -9.44
C TYR A 18 7.36 28.07 -9.92
N GLY A 19 8.43 28.05 -9.11
CA GLY A 19 9.70 27.36 -9.37
C GLY A 19 9.54 25.85 -9.56
N ALA A 20 8.77 25.20 -8.68
CA ALA A 20 8.45 23.77 -8.78
C ALA A 20 7.60 23.44 -10.02
N ARG A 21 6.94 24.44 -10.61
CA ARG A 21 6.15 24.29 -11.84
C ARG A 21 6.95 24.57 -13.11
N LEU A 22 8.16 25.13 -13.00
CA LEU A 22 8.96 25.51 -14.16
C LEU A 22 9.29 24.28 -15.00
N ARG A 23 9.09 24.44 -16.31
CA ARG A 23 9.39 23.46 -17.34
C ARG A 23 9.96 24.12 -18.57
N ALA A 24 10.83 23.42 -19.27
CA ALA A 24 11.32 23.84 -20.57
C ALA A 24 10.22 23.63 -21.61
N VAL A 25 9.94 24.67 -22.40
CA VAL A 25 8.98 24.61 -23.49
C VAL A 25 9.58 25.23 -24.75
N THR A 26 9.23 24.68 -25.91
CA THR A 26 9.48 25.32 -27.20
C THR A 26 8.37 26.30 -27.53
N ALA A 27 8.70 27.33 -28.31
CA ALA A 27 7.73 28.25 -28.88
C ALA A 27 8.13 28.65 -30.31
N PRO A 28 7.16 29.10 -31.13
CA PRO A 28 7.43 29.67 -32.44
C PRO A 28 8.37 30.88 -32.36
N ALA A 29 9.17 31.13 -33.41
CA ALA A 29 10.11 32.26 -33.46
C ALA A 29 9.43 33.61 -33.22
N CYS A 30 8.19 33.77 -33.69
CA CYS A 30 7.38 34.96 -33.48
C CYS A 30 7.07 35.27 -32.00
N ALA A 31 7.30 34.33 -31.07
CA ALA A 31 7.21 34.57 -29.63
C ALA A 31 8.25 35.59 -29.12
N LEU A 32 9.32 35.85 -29.87
CA LEU A 32 10.34 36.87 -29.54
C LEU A 32 9.91 38.29 -29.93
N GLU A 33 9.08 38.42 -30.96
CA GLU A 33 8.73 39.74 -31.54
C GLU A 33 7.29 40.14 -31.23
N THR A 34 6.36 39.18 -31.28
CA THR A 34 4.91 39.39 -31.12
C THR A 34 4.30 38.36 -30.18
N PRO A 35 4.75 38.28 -28.91
CA PRO A 35 4.30 37.26 -27.95
C PRO A 35 2.80 37.28 -27.65
N ASP A 36 2.12 38.40 -27.93
CA ASP A 36 0.69 38.58 -27.67
C ASP A 36 -0.21 38.00 -28.79
N MET A 37 0.35 37.60 -29.94
CA MET A 37 -0.43 36.98 -31.00
C MET A 37 -0.76 35.51 -30.66
N PRO A 38 -2.01 35.05 -30.86
CA PRO A 38 -2.42 33.68 -30.52
C PRO A 38 -1.52 32.58 -31.08
N GLU A 39 -1.09 32.69 -32.33
CA GLU A 39 -0.15 31.75 -32.97
C GLU A 39 1.24 31.72 -32.33
N CYS A 40 1.68 32.82 -31.69
CA CYS A 40 2.98 32.93 -31.02
C CYS A 40 2.94 32.46 -29.56
N THR A 41 1.75 32.13 -29.04
CA THR A 41 1.57 31.65 -27.65
C THR A 41 1.61 30.14 -27.50
N VAL A 42 1.64 29.39 -28.61
CA VAL A 42 1.71 27.92 -28.57
C VAL A 42 3.01 27.48 -27.90
N ARG A 43 2.91 26.62 -26.88
CA ARG A 43 4.06 26.06 -26.16
C ARG A 43 3.97 24.54 -26.20
N GLU A 44 5.03 23.87 -26.61
CA GLU A 44 5.17 22.42 -26.43
C GLU A 44 6.17 22.12 -25.33
N LYS A 45 5.82 21.20 -24.42
CA LYS A 45 6.70 20.81 -23.33
C LYS A 45 7.87 19.99 -23.88
N LEU A 46 9.09 20.33 -23.49
CA LEU A 46 10.28 19.52 -23.70
C LEU A 46 10.44 18.48 -22.59
N ALA A 47 11.17 17.40 -22.90
CA ALA A 47 11.65 16.50 -21.86
C ALA A 47 12.65 17.26 -20.97
N ASP A 48 12.30 17.41 -19.70
CA ASP A 48 13.05 18.16 -18.72
C ASP A 48 13.07 17.46 -17.36
N SER A 49 14.02 17.86 -16.52
CA SER A 49 14.11 17.49 -15.12
C SER A 49 14.17 18.77 -14.30
N ASN A 50 13.26 18.93 -13.36
CA ASN A 50 13.25 20.05 -12.43
C ASN A 50 13.73 19.56 -11.06
N ASP A 51 14.92 19.97 -10.66
CA ASP A 51 15.45 19.76 -9.31
C ASP A 51 15.03 20.94 -8.43
N GLN A 52 14.05 20.71 -7.55
CA GLN A 52 13.57 21.72 -6.61
C GLN A 52 14.53 22.02 -5.46
N ALA A 53 15.37 21.05 -5.07
CA ALA A 53 16.36 21.24 -4.01
C ALA A 53 17.53 22.07 -4.54
N GLY A 54 18.00 21.76 -5.74
CA GLY A 54 18.99 22.56 -6.47
C GLY A 54 18.42 23.85 -7.08
N GLN A 55 17.10 23.98 -7.16
CA GLN A 55 16.38 25.06 -7.85
C GLN A 55 16.84 25.24 -9.31
N THR A 56 16.95 24.13 -10.04
CA THR A 56 17.41 24.10 -11.45
C THR A 56 16.44 23.31 -12.34
N VAL A 57 16.28 23.74 -13.59
CA VAL A 57 15.60 22.95 -14.64
C VAL A 57 16.62 22.59 -15.71
N THR A 58 16.73 21.30 -16.01
CA THR A 58 17.66 20.74 -17.00
C THR A 58 16.88 20.12 -18.14
N TRP A 59 17.27 20.40 -19.38
CA TRP A 59 16.68 19.79 -20.58
C TRP A 59 17.73 19.57 -21.67
N GLU A 60 17.42 18.70 -22.61
CA GLU A 60 18.27 18.45 -23.77
C GLU A 60 17.78 19.21 -25.00
N VAL A 61 18.72 19.75 -25.78
CA VAL A 61 18.48 20.36 -27.08
C VAL A 61 19.35 19.65 -28.12
N GLU A 62 18.73 19.23 -29.23
CA GLU A 62 19.45 18.78 -30.42
C GLU A 62 20.08 19.99 -31.12
N VAL A 63 21.40 19.97 -31.26
CA VAL A 63 22.13 20.97 -32.06
C VAL A 63 22.45 20.31 -33.39
N PRO A 64 22.06 20.88 -34.55
CA PRO A 64 22.49 20.37 -35.84
C PRO A 64 24.02 20.37 -35.89
N GLY A 65 24.63 19.19 -36.03
CA GLY A 65 26.09 19.07 -36.12
C GLY A 65 26.62 19.72 -37.39
N ASP A 66 27.81 20.33 -37.29
CA ASP A 66 28.53 20.97 -38.39
C ASP A 66 28.46 20.13 -39.68
N ALA A 67 27.89 20.71 -40.73
CA ALA A 67 27.94 20.14 -42.06
C ALA A 67 29.41 20.01 -42.50
N VAL A 68 29.90 18.77 -42.54
CA VAL A 68 31.19 18.40 -43.14
C VAL A 68 31.23 18.96 -44.56
N ALA A 69 32.23 19.79 -44.84
CA ALA A 69 32.47 20.42 -46.13
C ALA A 69 32.45 19.40 -47.28
N GLY A 70 31.42 19.45 -48.12
CA GLY A 70 31.40 18.66 -49.35
C GLY A 70 30.03 18.36 -49.94
N ARG A 71 29.25 19.38 -50.32
CA ARG A 71 28.25 19.32 -51.42
C ARG A 71 27.78 20.73 -51.76
N GLN A 72 27.97 21.14 -53.00
CA GLN A 72 27.48 22.42 -53.52
C GLN A 72 25.95 22.41 -53.68
N GLY A 73 25.32 23.45 -53.15
CA GLY A 73 24.22 24.18 -53.80
C GLY A 73 22.81 23.62 -53.69
N VAL A 74 22.08 24.01 -52.63
CA VAL A 74 20.69 24.51 -52.72
C VAL A 74 20.53 25.56 -51.61
N GLN A 75 20.10 26.78 -51.95
CA GLN A 75 19.68 27.77 -50.95
C GLN A 75 18.35 27.27 -50.33
N SER A 76 18.35 26.94 -49.04
CA SER A 76 17.13 26.89 -48.25
C SER A 76 16.95 28.24 -47.55
N GLU A 77 15.74 28.79 -47.67
CA GLU A 77 15.27 29.95 -46.92
C GLU A 77 15.44 29.72 -45.41
N GLY A 78 15.66 30.81 -44.66
CA GLY A 78 16.24 30.82 -43.32
C GLY A 78 15.68 29.77 -42.35
N GLU A 79 16.59 29.03 -41.71
CA GLU A 79 16.28 28.29 -40.49
C GLU A 79 15.90 29.30 -39.40
N GLU A 80 14.60 29.43 -39.12
CA GLU A 80 14.13 30.07 -37.89
C GLU A 80 14.67 29.25 -36.71
N GLY A 81 15.46 29.88 -35.85
CA GLY A 81 15.96 29.23 -34.64
C GLY A 81 14.81 28.84 -33.71
N THR A 82 14.86 27.62 -33.16
CA THR A 82 13.91 27.15 -32.14
C THR A 82 14.05 28.00 -30.86
N VAL A 83 12.98 28.66 -30.46
CA VAL A 83 12.94 29.43 -29.19
C VAL A 83 12.58 28.46 -28.07
N VAL A 84 13.48 28.30 -27.10
CA VAL A 84 13.23 27.55 -25.87
C VAL A 84 13.18 28.53 -24.69
N LEU A 85 12.21 28.33 -23.81
CA LEU A 85 12.02 29.15 -22.61
C LEU A 85 11.55 28.29 -21.43
N LEU A 86 11.70 28.85 -20.24
CA LEU A 86 11.08 28.31 -19.04
C LEU A 86 9.69 28.90 -18.86
N ALA A 87 8.70 28.04 -18.64
CA ALA A 87 7.35 28.43 -18.30
C ALA A 87 6.84 27.59 -17.14
N ALA A 88 6.06 28.18 -16.23
CA ALA A 88 5.41 27.42 -15.17
C ALA A 88 4.20 26.62 -15.70
N GLY A 89 4.12 25.35 -15.33
CA GLY A 89 2.94 24.51 -15.49
C GLY A 89 1.81 24.84 -14.51
N ALA A 90 0.72 24.08 -14.57
CA ALA A 90 -0.45 24.25 -13.69
C ALA A 90 -0.42 23.36 -12.43
N SER A 91 0.70 22.70 -12.16
CA SER A 91 0.87 21.74 -11.04
C SER A 91 2.28 21.81 -10.47
N SER A 92 2.39 21.73 -9.15
CA SER A 92 3.61 21.52 -8.35
C SER A 92 3.39 20.34 -7.39
N ASP A 93 4.42 19.98 -6.62
CA ASP A 93 4.34 18.98 -5.53
C ASP A 93 3.49 19.45 -4.33
N THR A 94 3.15 20.73 -4.31
CA THR A 94 2.44 21.44 -3.23
C THR A 94 0.98 21.73 -3.62
N GLY A 95 0.62 21.50 -4.89
CA GLY A 95 -0.76 21.49 -5.36
C GLY A 95 -0.90 21.66 -6.87
N THR A 96 -2.12 21.47 -7.38
CA THR A 96 -2.42 21.71 -8.79
C THR A 96 -3.67 22.55 -8.96
N PHE A 97 -3.63 23.47 -9.93
CA PHE A 97 -4.78 24.20 -10.44
C PHE A 97 -5.35 23.53 -11.71
N THR A 98 -5.08 22.23 -11.90
CA THR A 98 -5.68 21.42 -12.94
C THR A 98 -6.86 20.63 -12.39
N LYS A 99 -7.71 20.13 -13.30
CA LYS A 99 -8.81 19.22 -12.95
C LYS A 99 -8.31 18.04 -12.10
N THR A 100 -9.07 17.66 -11.09
CA THR A 100 -8.83 16.43 -10.33
C THR A 100 -9.11 15.22 -11.24
N PRO A 101 -8.15 14.30 -11.45
CA PRO A 101 -8.43 13.09 -12.22
C PRO A 101 -9.53 12.25 -11.59
N LEU A 102 -10.33 11.58 -12.42
CA LEU A 102 -11.18 10.50 -11.94
C LEU A 102 -10.31 9.24 -11.78
N SER A 103 -10.55 8.48 -10.72
CA SER A 103 -9.88 7.19 -10.48
C SER A 103 -10.84 6.22 -9.80
N PRO A 104 -10.71 4.90 -10.06
CA PRO A 104 -11.37 3.88 -9.24
C PRO A 104 -10.98 4.04 -7.77
N SER A 105 -11.91 3.74 -6.86
CA SER A 105 -11.69 3.80 -5.41
C SER A 105 -10.92 2.62 -4.84
N MET A 106 -10.63 1.60 -5.66
CA MET A 106 -9.98 0.36 -5.22
C MET A 106 -8.84 -0.04 -6.13
N SER A 107 -7.95 -0.83 -5.56
CA SER A 107 -6.93 -1.60 -6.28
C SER A 107 -7.10 -3.08 -6.01
N TRP A 108 -6.65 -3.92 -6.93
CA TRP A 108 -6.73 -5.38 -6.79
C TRP A 108 -5.37 -6.02 -7.07
N GLN A 109 -5.14 -7.17 -6.45
CA GLN A 109 -3.96 -8.00 -6.68
C GLN A 109 -4.37 -9.47 -6.81
N ALA A 110 -3.76 -10.15 -7.78
CA ALA A 110 -3.89 -11.59 -8.02
C ALA A 110 -2.62 -12.11 -8.70
N GLY A 111 -2.46 -13.43 -8.77
CA GLY A 111 -1.25 -14.03 -9.35
C GLY A 111 -0.04 -14.09 -8.41
N SER A 112 -0.24 -13.90 -7.09
CA SER A 112 0.82 -14.19 -6.11
C SER A 112 1.05 -15.70 -5.99
N SER A 113 2.19 -16.11 -5.42
CA SER A 113 2.48 -17.54 -5.16
C SER A 113 1.40 -18.22 -4.30
N GLY A 114 0.61 -17.46 -3.52
CA GLY A 114 -0.51 -17.94 -2.71
C GLY A 114 -1.79 -18.27 -3.51
N GLY A 115 -1.91 -17.77 -4.73
CA GLY A 115 -3.07 -17.96 -5.63
C GLY A 115 -4.39 -17.32 -5.19
N GLY A 116 -4.37 -16.45 -4.17
CA GLY A 116 -5.55 -15.71 -3.72
C GLY A 116 -5.80 -14.43 -4.52
N PHE A 117 -7.00 -13.86 -4.34
CA PHE A 117 -7.36 -12.51 -4.74
C PHE A 117 -7.36 -11.61 -3.50
N SER A 118 -6.82 -10.40 -3.62
CA SER A 118 -6.97 -9.36 -2.62
C SER A 118 -7.36 -8.03 -3.27
N THR A 119 -8.08 -7.20 -2.52
CA THR A 119 -8.41 -5.83 -2.91
C THR A 119 -8.44 -4.93 -1.69
N SER A 120 -8.12 -3.65 -1.88
CA SER A 120 -8.08 -2.63 -0.84
C SER A 120 -8.96 -1.44 -1.24
N TYR A 121 -9.82 -1.01 -0.30
CA TYR A 121 -10.60 0.23 -0.38
C TYR A 121 -10.04 1.22 0.68
N PRO A 122 -9.11 2.11 0.31
CA PRO A 122 -8.55 3.11 1.22
C PRO A 122 -9.54 4.25 1.50
N LEU A 123 -9.59 4.71 2.75
CA LEU A 123 -10.40 5.86 3.17
C LEU A 123 -9.50 7.10 3.29
N ALA A 124 -9.86 8.17 2.59
CA ALA A 124 -9.17 9.45 2.72
C ALA A 124 -9.47 10.07 4.10
N VAL A 125 -8.43 10.36 4.88
CA VAL A 125 -8.57 11.03 6.18
C VAL A 125 -8.09 12.49 6.09
N PRO A 126 -8.76 13.44 6.77
CA PRO A 126 -8.34 14.84 6.79
C PRO A 126 -6.90 15.04 7.26
N PRO A 127 -6.11 15.93 6.63
CA PRO A 127 -4.77 16.23 7.10
C PRO A 127 -4.80 17.03 8.40
N VAL A 128 -3.76 16.86 9.23
CA VAL A 128 -3.51 17.65 10.45
C VAL A 128 -2.19 18.39 10.36
N ALA A 129 -2.00 19.39 11.22
CA ALA A 129 -0.83 20.26 11.19
C ALA A 129 0.53 19.53 11.28
N SER A 130 0.59 18.37 11.92
CA SER A 130 1.82 17.55 12.01
C SER A 130 2.05 16.61 10.82
N GLY A 131 1.05 16.40 9.96
CA GLY A 131 1.06 15.36 8.93
C GLY A 131 0.83 13.92 9.46
N MET A 132 0.81 13.71 10.78
CA MET A 132 0.56 12.39 11.37
C MET A 132 -0.95 12.04 11.31
N ALA A 133 -1.33 11.19 10.36
CA ALA A 133 -2.70 10.72 10.17
C ALA A 133 -2.80 9.18 10.15
N PRO A 134 -3.94 8.59 10.56
CA PRO A 134 -4.13 7.14 10.51
C PRO A 134 -4.25 6.63 9.07
N LEU A 135 -3.74 5.42 8.84
CA LEU A 135 -4.07 4.65 7.63
C LEU A 135 -5.33 3.83 7.91
N VAL A 136 -6.41 4.11 7.17
CA VAL A 136 -7.68 3.36 7.25
C VAL A 136 -7.97 2.79 5.88
N ALA A 137 -7.98 1.46 5.77
CA ALA A 137 -8.28 0.76 4.53
C ALA A 137 -9.06 -0.51 4.84
N PHE A 138 -10.07 -0.78 4.02
CA PHE A 138 -10.82 -2.03 4.08
C PHE A 138 -10.15 -3.04 3.17
N GLU A 139 -9.71 -4.15 3.75
CA GLU A 139 -8.91 -5.15 3.06
C GLU A 139 -9.72 -6.43 2.87
N TYR A 140 -9.74 -6.95 1.64
CA TYR A 140 -10.29 -8.25 1.31
C TYR A 140 -9.19 -9.25 0.97
N SER A 141 -9.33 -10.49 1.44
CA SER A 141 -8.49 -11.62 1.02
C SER A 141 -9.29 -12.90 0.85
N SER A 142 -9.32 -13.46 -0.37
CA SER A 142 -9.98 -14.75 -0.61
C SER A 142 -9.30 -15.91 0.12
N SER A 143 -7.99 -15.81 0.40
CA SER A 143 -7.24 -16.82 1.14
C SER A 143 -7.67 -16.89 2.61
N SER A 144 -8.16 -15.79 3.18
CA SER A 144 -8.69 -15.80 4.56
C SER A 144 -9.99 -16.61 4.68
N VAL A 145 -10.75 -16.74 3.57
CA VAL A 145 -11.96 -17.56 3.50
C VAL A 145 -11.62 -19.05 3.45
N ASP A 146 -10.53 -19.41 2.75
CA ASP A 146 -10.06 -20.80 2.66
C ASP A 146 -9.72 -21.38 4.04
N GLY A 147 -9.15 -20.57 4.94
CA GLY A 147 -8.75 -20.97 6.29
C GLY A 147 -9.91 -21.10 7.29
N ARG A 148 -11.10 -20.56 7.00
CA ARG A 148 -12.25 -20.59 7.91
C ARG A 148 -12.95 -21.95 7.90
N THR A 149 -12.64 -22.75 8.91
CA THR A 149 -13.17 -24.11 9.09
C THR A 149 -13.95 -24.23 10.40
N ASN A 150 -14.53 -25.40 10.68
CA ASN A 150 -15.18 -25.66 11.96
C ASN A 150 -14.19 -25.79 13.13
N ALA A 151 -12.91 -26.05 12.84
CA ALA A 151 -11.86 -26.09 13.86
C ALA A 151 -11.38 -24.68 14.24
N GLU A 152 -11.80 -23.66 13.48
CA GLU A 152 -11.53 -22.25 13.72
C GLU A 152 -12.86 -21.50 13.93
N SER A 153 -12.82 -20.22 14.31
CA SER A 153 -14.05 -19.44 14.47
C SER A 153 -14.77 -19.29 13.13
N ALA A 154 -15.99 -19.82 13.04
CA ALA A 154 -16.81 -19.80 11.83
C ALA A 154 -17.44 -18.43 11.54
N GLN A 155 -17.49 -17.53 12.54
CA GLN A 155 -18.07 -16.19 12.42
C GLN A 155 -17.12 -15.24 11.69
N THR A 156 -17.64 -14.52 10.69
CA THR A 156 -16.85 -13.56 9.91
C THR A 156 -16.47 -12.32 10.71
N SER A 157 -15.57 -11.50 10.17
CA SER A 157 -15.25 -10.23 10.81
C SER A 157 -16.52 -9.36 10.96
N TRP A 158 -16.41 -8.28 11.73
CA TRP A 158 -17.45 -7.25 11.79
C TRP A 158 -17.76 -6.56 10.44
N MET A 159 -16.98 -6.81 9.39
CA MET A 159 -17.24 -6.34 8.02
C MET A 159 -17.78 -7.42 7.10
N GLY A 160 -17.79 -8.69 7.52
CA GLY A 160 -18.23 -9.81 6.70
C GLY A 160 -17.11 -10.67 6.14
N GLU A 161 -17.50 -11.68 5.36
CA GLU A 161 -16.65 -12.75 4.84
C GLU A 161 -15.51 -12.21 3.97
N GLY A 162 -14.28 -12.60 4.31
CA GLY A 162 -13.06 -12.18 3.63
C GLY A 162 -12.62 -10.72 3.82
N TRP A 163 -13.49 -9.84 4.33
CA TRP A 163 -13.20 -8.43 4.59
C TRP A 163 -12.71 -8.20 6.03
N SER A 164 -11.83 -7.23 6.23
CA SER A 164 -11.39 -6.83 7.57
C SER A 164 -10.86 -5.40 7.61
N TYR A 165 -10.90 -4.82 8.81
CA TYR A 165 -10.12 -3.66 9.20
C TYR A 165 -9.70 -3.84 10.66
N GLU A 166 -8.40 -3.84 10.89
CA GLU A 166 -7.78 -3.97 12.21
C GLU A 166 -6.62 -2.97 12.29
N PRO A 167 -6.67 -1.94 13.17
CA PRO A 167 -5.58 -0.97 13.31
C PRO A 167 -4.22 -1.58 13.68
N GLY A 168 -4.28 -2.69 14.40
CA GLY A 168 -3.14 -3.48 14.83
C GLY A 168 -3.31 -3.96 16.26
N TYR A 169 -2.70 -5.10 16.58
CA TYR A 169 -2.79 -5.72 17.89
C TYR A 169 -1.60 -6.66 18.13
N ILE A 170 -1.36 -6.95 19.41
CA ILE A 170 -0.56 -8.09 19.86
C ILE A 170 -1.52 -9.07 20.53
N GLU A 171 -1.39 -10.36 20.22
CA GLU A 171 -2.22 -11.44 20.76
C GLU A 171 -1.36 -12.52 21.41
N ARG A 172 -1.88 -13.09 22.50
CA ARG A 172 -1.34 -14.29 23.12
C ARG A 172 -2.30 -15.43 22.90
N SER A 173 -1.76 -16.58 22.50
CA SER A 173 -2.50 -17.83 22.39
C SER A 173 -2.49 -18.59 23.71
N TYR A 174 -3.64 -19.16 24.06
CA TYR A 174 -3.84 -20.10 25.17
C TYR A 174 -4.33 -21.44 24.64
N ARG A 175 -4.22 -22.48 25.47
CA ARG A 175 -4.70 -23.82 25.17
C ARG A 175 -5.75 -24.20 26.19
N SER A 176 -6.79 -24.93 25.79
CA SER A 176 -7.73 -25.46 26.78
C SER A 176 -7.04 -26.42 27.76
N CYS A 177 -7.44 -26.36 29.03
CA CYS A 177 -6.90 -27.24 30.07
C CYS A 177 -7.14 -28.74 29.75
N ALA A 178 -8.20 -29.05 29.01
CA ALA A 178 -8.47 -30.38 28.46
C ALA A 178 -7.36 -30.89 27.53
N GLN A 179 -6.75 -30.00 26.73
CA GLN A 179 -5.68 -30.31 25.79
C GLN A 179 -4.28 -30.16 26.42
N ASP A 180 -4.15 -29.42 27.51
CA ASP A 180 -2.89 -29.20 28.18
C ASP A 180 -2.58 -30.25 29.28
N LYS A 181 -2.23 -31.46 28.84
CA LYS A 181 -1.95 -32.61 29.74
C LYS A 181 -0.57 -33.23 29.55
N ALA A 182 0.27 -32.62 28.71
CA ALA A 182 1.64 -33.08 28.51
C ALA A 182 2.48 -32.82 29.77
N THR A 183 3.71 -33.33 29.83
CA THR A 183 4.71 -32.90 30.83
C THR A 183 4.34 -32.99 32.32
N THR A 184 3.48 -33.94 32.70
CA THR A 184 3.09 -34.22 34.11
C THR A 184 2.43 -33.00 34.79
N PRO A 185 1.17 -32.68 34.45
CA PRO A 185 0.46 -31.58 35.09
C PRO A 185 0.19 -31.86 36.57
N TYR A 186 0.17 -30.81 37.39
CA TYR A 186 -0.22 -30.92 38.80
C TYR A 186 -1.74 -31.09 38.93
N HIS A 187 -2.49 -30.37 38.10
CA HIS A 187 -3.96 -30.49 37.99
C HIS A 187 -4.33 -31.19 36.68
N THR A 188 -5.11 -32.28 36.75
CA THR A 188 -5.49 -33.11 35.60
C THR A 188 -6.94 -32.89 35.12
N ASN A 189 -7.57 -31.82 35.61
CA ASN A 189 -8.95 -31.49 35.31
C ASN A 189 -9.18 -31.33 33.80
N ASN A 190 -10.25 -31.95 33.28
CA ASN A 190 -10.64 -31.85 31.88
C ASN A 190 -11.70 -30.78 31.72
N THR A 191 -11.29 -29.53 31.47
CA THR A 191 -12.21 -28.41 31.24
C THR A 191 -11.84 -27.64 29.97
N GLY A 192 -12.82 -27.02 29.33
CA GLY A 192 -12.60 -26.09 28.21
C GLY A 192 -12.02 -24.74 28.64
N ASP A 193 -11.77 -24.51 29.93
CA ASP A 193 -11.14 -23.27 30.41
C ASP A 193 -9.76 -23.08 29.78
N GLU A 194 -9.34 -21.83 29.58
CA GLU A 194 -8.00 -21.51 29.06
C GLU A 194 -6.91 -21.81 30.09
N CYS A 195 -5.86 -22.49 29.67
CA CYS A 195 -4.67 -22.80 30.45
C CYS A 195 -3.43 -22.10 29.86
N TRP A 196 -2.55 -21.68 30.76
CA TRP A 196 -1.21 -21.21 30.40
C TRP A 196 -0.41 -22.37 29.81
N VAL A 197 0.48 -22.08 28.85
CA VAL A 197 1.40 -23.07 28.28
C VAL A 197 2.82 -22.51 28.30
N GLU A 198 3.03 -21.41 27.60
CA GLU A 198 4.35 -20.81 27.40
C GLU A 198 4.19 -19.29 27.22
N ALA A 199 5.23 -18.52 27.53
CA ALA A 199 5.27 -17.12 27.15
C ALA A 199 5.28 -17.00 25.62
N ASN A 200 4.17 -16.55 25.03
CA ASN A 200 4.05 -16.37 23.59
C ASN A 200 3.34 -15.06 23.25
N ALA A 201 3.59 -14.57 22.04
CA ALA A 201 2.85 -13.46 21.45
C ALA A 201 3.00 -13.45 19.92
N THR A 202 1.95 -12.96 19.24
CA THR A 202 1.95 -12.65 17.81
C THR A 202 1.54 -11.19 17.65
N ILE A 203 2.01 -10.53 16.59
CA ILE A 203 1.66 -9.14 16.29
C ILE A 203 1.08 -9.07 14.88
N ALA A 204 -0.04 -8.34 14.74
CA ALA A 204 -0.57 -7.89 13.47
C ALA A 204 -0.51 -6.36 13.47
N TRP A 205 0.33 -5.77 12.63
CA TRP A 205 0.52 -4.32 12.62
C TRP A 205 1.22 -3.88 11.32
N GLY A 206 0.72 -2.80 10.70
CA GLY A 206 1.31 -2.25 9.47
C GLY A 206 1.13 -3.15 8.24
N GLY A 207 -0.02 -3.85 8.14
CA GLY A 207 -0.32 -4.72 6.99
C GLY A 207 0.40 -6.08 6.99
N ARG A 208 1.10 -6.43 8.08
CA ARG A 208 1.79 -7.71 8.27
C ARG A 208 1.37 -8.36 9.58
N ALA A 209 1.51 -9.69 9.64
CA ALA A 209 1.35 -10.49 10.85
C ALA A 209 2.56 -11.40 11.03
N THR A 210 3.11 -11.44 12.24
CA THR A 210 4.34 -12.18 12.55
C THR A 210 4.35 -12.61 14.01
N GLU A 211 5.13 -13.63 14.33
CA GLU A 211 5.35 -14.06 15.70
C GLU A 211 6.37 -13.15 16.40
N LEU A 212 6.23 -13.01 17.72
CA LEU A 212 7.25 -12.42 18.57
C LEU A 212 8.09 -13.55 19.19
N VAL A 213 9.40 -13.50 18.99
CA VAL A 213 10.37 -14.46 19.52
C VAL A 213 11.02 -13.86 20.76
N LEU A 214 10.98 -14.58 21.89
CA LEU A 214 11.67 -14.18 23.11
C LEU A 214 13.10 -14.70 23.08
N ASP A 215 14.06 -13.86 22.73
CA ASP A 215 15.45 -14.28 22.58
C ASP A 215 16.06 -14.73 23.92
N ASP A 216 16.46 -16.00 24.02
CA ASP A 216 17.04 -16.62 25.22
C ASP A 216 18.31 -15.89 25.70
N GLY A 217 19.11 -15.38 24.76
CA GLY A 217 20.40 -14.75 25.05
C GLY A 217 20.26 -13.36 25.70
N SER A 218 19.35 -12.54 25.18
CA SER A 218 19.13 -11.16 25.65
C SER A 218 17.91 -10.99 26.55
N ASN A 219 17.02 -11.97 26.61
CA ASN A 219 15.70 -11.90 27.23
C ASN A 219 14.86 -10.72 26.70
N THR A 220 14.93 -10.49 25.38
CA THR A 220 14.18 -9.44 24.69
C THR A 220 13.33 -10.00 23.57
N TRP A 221 12.18 -9.37 23.33
CA TRP A 221 11.28 -9.75 22.25
C TRP A 221 11.77 -9.21 20.92
N ARG A 222 11.69 -10.03 19.87
CA ARG A 222 11.99 -9.68 18.49
C ARG A 222 10.86 -10.09 17.57
N LEU A 223 10.66 -9.38 16.46
CA LEU A 223 9.81 -9.87 15.39
C LEU A 223 10.46 -11.10 14.75
N ALA A 224 9.68 -12.12 14.40
CA ALA A 224 10.22 -13.31 13.72
C ALA A 224 10.78 -12.94 12.33
N ASP A 225 10.15 -11.97 11.65
CA ASP A 225 10.61 -11.29 10.42
C ASP A 225 11.32 -9.97 10.78
N ASP A 226 12.38 -10.05 11.58
CA ASP A 226 13.06 -8.89 12.19
C ASP A 226 13.39 -7.80 11.13
N ASP A 227 12.85 -6.61 11.37
CA ASP A 227 13.05 -5.43 10.52
C ASP A 227 13.89 -4.34 11.19
N GLY A 228 14.49 -4.65 12.35
CA GLY A 228 15.24 -3.71 13.17
C GLY A 228 14.37 -2.93 14.15
N SER A 229 13.05 -3.19 14.22
CA SER A 229 12.18 -2.61 15.25
C SER A 229 12.48 -3.20 16.63
N LYS A 230 12.39 -2.37 17.67
CA LYS A 230 12.53 -2.80 19.06
C LYS A 230 11.17 -3.12 19.66
N VAL A 231 11.00 -4.35 20.14
CA VAL A 231 9.80 -4.77 20.87
C VAL A 231 10.09 -4.77 22.37
N THR A 232 9.28 -4.05 23.14
CA THR A 232 9.42 -3.94 24.59
C THR A 232 8.12 -4.32 25.29
N LYS A 233 8.18 -5.30 26.18
CA LYS A 233 7.12 -5.62 27.14
C LYS A 233 7.41 -4.93 28.48
N TYR A 234 6.43 -4.26 29.06
CA TYR A 234 6.56 -3.55 30.34
C TYR A 234 5.23 -3.52 31.10
N THR A 235 5.23 -3.07 32.36
CA THR A 235 4.01 -2.88 33.16
C THR A 235 3.43 -1.49 32.89
N GLY A 236 2.26 -1.42 32.29
CA GLY A 236 1.61 -0.16 31.93
C GLY A 236 0.52 0.29 32.92
N PRO A 237 0.21 1.60 32.97
CA PRO A 237 -0.86 2.12 33.80
C PRO A 237 -2.23 1.73 33.26
N GLY A 238 -3.07 1.08 34.07
CA GLY A 238 -4.48 0.85 33.73
C GLY A 238 -4.77 -0.38 32.87
N ASN A 239 -3.79 -1.26 32.63
CA ASN A 239 -4.13 -2.64 32.26
C ASN A 239 -4.47 -3.45 33.52
N TRP A 240 -5.59 -4.16 33.48
CA TRP A 240 -6.13 -4.95 34.60
C TRP A 240 -5.85 -6.44 34.50
N GLY A 241 -5.24 -6.90 33.40
CA GLY A 241 -4.68 -8.24 33.31
C GLY A 241 -3.51 -8.44 34.27
N ASN A 242 -3.17 -9.70 34.54
CA ASN A 242 -2.06 -10.08 35.42
C ASN A 242 -0.76 -9.38 35.01
N GLY A 243 -0.07 -8.76 35.99
CA GLY A 243 1.16 -8.01 35.75
C GLY A 243 1.01 -6.70 34.98
N ALA A 244 -0.22 -6.30 34.62
CA ALA A 244 -0.55 -5.14 33.80
C ALA A 244 0.34 -5.03 32.56
N GLU A 245 0.52 -6.14 31.84
CA GLU A 245 1.41 -6.22 30.68
C GLU A 245 1.00 -5.22 29.60
N THR A 246 1.97 -4.50 29.05
CA THR A 246 1.78 -3.53 27.98
C THR A 246 2.96 -3.66 27.04
N TRP A 247 2.71 -3.42 25.75
CA TRP A 247 3.72 -3.59 24.72
C TRP A 247 3.99 -2.27 24.01
N LYS A 248 5.23 -2.11 23.58
CA LYS A 248 5.66 -1.01 22.71
C LYS A 248 6.55 -1.55 21.62
N VAL A 249 6.24 -1.18 20.38
CA VAL A 249 7.11 -1.37 19.22
C VAL A 249 7.68 -0.01 18.84
N THR A 250 9.01 0.12 18.84
CA THR A 250 9.70 1.32 18.37
C THR A 250 10.39 1.00 17.05
N VAL A 251 9.94 1.63 15.97
CA VAL A 251 10.52 1.43 14.63
C VAL A 251 11.88 2.14 14.50
N PRO A 252 12.70 1.84 13.47
CA PRO A 252 14.03 2.44 13.30
C PRO A 252 14.10 3.98 13.22
N ASP A 253 12.99 4.66 12.97
CA ASP A 253 12.92 6.13 13.00
C ASP A 253 12.63 6.72 14.40
N GLY A 254 12.38 5.85 15.38
CA GLY A 254 12.08 6.16 16.77
C GLY A 254 10.60 6.38 17.09
N THR A 255 9.68 6.26 16.13
CA THR A 255 8.23 6.31 16.36
C THR A 255 7.79 5.15 17.24
N GLU A 256 7.01 5.46 18.27
CA GLU A 256 6.54 4.50 19.28
C GLU A 256 5.08 4.12 19.01
N TYR A 257 4.83 2.81 18.86
CA TYR A 257 3.50 2.21 18.76
C TYR A 257 3.22 1.43 20.04
N HIS A 258 2.25 1.87 20.83
CA HIS A 258 1.85 1.25 22.08
C HIS A 258 0.62 0.38 21.90
N PHE A 259 0.64 -0.78 22.53
CA PHE A 259 -0.45 -1.74 22.49
C PHE A 259 -0.91 -2.03 23.92
N GLY A 260 -2.17 -1.75 24.19
CA GLY A 260 -2.78 -1.99 25.49
C GLY A 260 -2.31 -1.06 26.60
N LEU A 261 -1.93 0.18 26.27
CA LEU A 261 -1.51 1.18 27.27
C LEU A 261 -2.68 1.62 28.16
N ASN A 262 -3.90 1.66 27.62
CA ASN A 262 -5.17 2.04 28.23
C ASN A 262 -5.26 3.49 28.76
N ARG A 263 -4.33 3.89 29.62
CA ARG A 263 -4.22 5.23 30.21
C ARG A 263 -3.03 5.97 29.60
N ILE A 264 -3.30 6.66 28.49
CA ILE A 264 -2.27 7.31 27.66
C ILE A 264 -1.66 8.57 28.30
N LYS A 265 -2.40 9.26 29.16
CA LYS A 265 -1.98 10.52 29.78
C LYS A 265 -1.07 10.25 30.97
N SER A 266 0.07 10.90 31.01
CA SER A 266 0.92 10.92 32.21
C SER A 266 0.18 11.60 33.37
N GLY A 267 0.09 10.94 34.52
CA GLY A 267 -0.69 11.43 35.66
C GLY A 267 -2.20 11.35 35.44
N TRP A 268 -2.68 10.39 34.66
CA TRP A 268 -4.10 10.04 34.51
C TRP A 268 -4.82 10.03 35.87
N VAL A 269 -6.01 10.64 35.94
CA VAL A 269 -6.86 10.68 37.14
C VAL A 269 -8.25 10.11 36.85
N THR A 270 -8.95 9.66 37.89
CA THR A 270 -10.33 9.18 37.76
C THR A 270 -11.21 10.21 37.04
N GLY A 271 -11.85 9.80 35.94
CA GLY A 271 -12.67 10.65 35.08
C GLY A 271 -12.01 11.00 33.75
N ASP A 272 -10.68 10.87 33.64
CA ASP A 272 -10.01 10.90 32.35
C ASP A 272 -10.44 9.70 31.48
N PRO A 273 -10.56 9.83 30.15
CA PRO A 273 -10.89 8.71 29.28
C PRO A 273 -9.87 7.56 29.35
N GLU A 274 -10.35 6.33 29.19
CA GLU A 274 -9.56 5.13 28.95
C GLU A 274 -9.80 4.64 27.51
N THR A 275 -8.79 4.04 26.87
CA THR A 275 -8.90 3.58 25.47
C THR A 275 -9.62 2.24 25.34
N ASN A 276 -9.76 1.46 26.42
CA ASN A 276 -10.33 0.12 26.45
C ASN A 276 -9.60 -0.87 25.52
N SER A 277 -8.29 -0.72 25.37
CA SER A 277 -7.48 -1.43 24.37
C SER A 277 -7.04 -2.85 24.73
N THR A 278 -7.26 -3.32 25.97
CA THR A 278 -6.84 -4.66 26.41
C THR A 278 -8.03 -5.61 26.58
N PHE A 279 -7.99 -6.81 26.00
CA PHE A 279 -9.04 -7.82 26.16
C PHE A 279 -8.53 -8.96 27.06
N ASN A 280 -9.30 -9.26 28.11
CA ASN A 280 -8.90 -10.14 29.19
C ASN A 280 -9.77 -11.38 29.28
N VAL A 281 -9.16 -12.48 29.69
CA VAL A 281 -9.79 -13.78 29.90
C VAL A 281 -9.23 -14.41 31.18
N PRO A 282 -10.02 -15.18 31.93
CA PRO A 282 -9.46 -16.04 32.97
C PRO A 282 -8.59 -17.14 32.39
N VAL A 283 -7.40 -17.33 32.97
CA VAL A 283 -6.45 -18.37 32.57
C VAL A 283 -5.98 -19.14 33.78
N PHE A 284 -6.05 -20.46 33.69
CA PHE A 284 -5.58 -21.39 34.70
C PHE A 284 -4.09 -21.71 34.54
N ALA A 285 -3.49 -22.08 35.66
CA ALA A 285 -2.17 -22.67 35.75
C ALA A 285 -2.32 -24.09 36.28
N ASN A 286 -2.12 -25.09 35.43
CA ASN A 286 -2.23 -26.51 35.76
C ASN A 286 -0.86 -27.15 36.07
N HIS A 287 0.25 -26.52 35.71
CA HIS A 287 1.61 -26.97 36.04
C HIS A 287 2.27 -26.11 37.13
N SER A 288 3.12 -26.75 37.91
CA SER A 288 3.94 -26.05 38.90
C SER A 288 4.92 -25.10 38.21
N GLY A 289 4.96 -23.84 38.65
CA GLY A 289 5.87 -22.81 38.11
C GLY A 289 5.22 -21.88 37.08
N GLU A 290 4.02 -22.21 36.61
CA GLU A 290 3.25 -21.32 35.75
C GLU A 290 2.77 -20.06 36.49
N PRO A 291 2.58 -18.93 35.78
CA PRO A 291 2.02 -17.73 36.37
C PRO A 291 0.67 -18.02 37.04
N CYS A 292 0.53 -17.60 38.30
CA CYS A 292 -0.71 -17.76 39.08
C CYS A 292 -1.00 -19.20 39.54
N PHE A 293 -0.01 -20.11 39.50
CA PHE A 293 -0.14 -21.46 40.04
C PHE A 293 -0.49 -21.49 41.53
N SER A 294 -1.40 -22.39 41.90
CA SER A 294 -1.79 -22.75 43.26
C SER A 294 -1.95 -24.27 43.36
N THR A 295 -1.70 -24.83 44.54
CA THR A 295 -1.93 -26.26 44.80
C THR A 295 -3.42 -26.65 44.82
N THR A 296 -4.34 -25.68 44.72
CA THR A 296 -5.79 -25.92 44.59
C THR A 296 -6.26 -25.39 43.23
N PHE A 297 -6.79 -26.25 42.36
CA PHE A 297 -7.15 -25.89 40.98
C PHE A 297 -8.09 -24.67 40.92
N ALA A 298 -9.13 -24.62 41.77
CA ALA A 298 -10.05 -23.48 41.87
C ALA A 298 -9.38 -22.11 42.19
N ASN A 299 -8.18 -22.13 42.77
CA ASN A 299 -7.38 -20.94 43.07
C ASN A 299 -6.17 -20.78 42.13
N SER A 300 -5.94 -21.72 41.22
CA SER A 300 -4.77 -21.79 40.35
C SER A 300 -5.04 -21.08 39.03
N TRP A 301 -5.34 -19.78 39.10
CA TRP A 301 -5.71 -18.97 37.95
C TRP A 301 -5.48 -17.48 38.20
N CYS A 302 -5.46 -16.69 37.14
CA CYS A 302 -5.63 -15.24 37.21
C CYS A 302 -6.26 -14.69 35.93
N THR A 303 -6.70 -13.43 35.97
CA THR A 303 -7.15 -12.74 34.75
C THR A 303 -5.92 -12.38 33.93
N MET A 304 -5.84 -12.82 32.69
CA MET A 304 -4.74 -12.47 31.78
C MET A 304 -5.28 -11.75 30.54
N THR A 305 -4.45 -10.92 29.92
CA THR A 305 -4.78 -10.28 28.66
C THR A 305 -4.47 -11.23 27.50
N TRP A 306 -5.44 -11.48 26.62
CA TRP A 306 -5.25 -12.27 25.40
C TRP A 306 -5.00 -11.40 24.17
N ARG A 307 -5.44 -10.13 24.18
CA ARG A 307 -5.19 -9.16 23.11
C ARG A 307 -4.90 -7.76 23.63
N TRP A 308 -3.83 -7.15 23.13
CA TRP A 308 -3.46 -5.75 23.32
C TRP A 308 -3.61 -5.02 21.98
N ASN A 309 -4.66 -4.23 21.83
CA ASN A 309 -4.87 -3.44 20.61
C ASN A 309 -3.99 -2.20 20.60
N LEU A 310 -3.57 -1.76 19.40
CA LEU A 310 -2.88 -0.50 19.18
C LEU A 310 -3.74 0.64 19.71
N ASP A 311 -3.22 1.44 20.63
CA ASP A 311 -4.01 2.50 21.26
C ASP A 311 -3.33 3.85 21.36
N TYR A 312 -2.02 3.91 21.20
CA TYR A 312 -1.29 5.18 21.24
C TYR A 312 -0.06 5.15 20.36
N VAL A 313 0.06 6.14 19.46
CA VAL A 313 1.22 6.33 18.59
C VAL A 313 1.86 7.68 18.90
N VAL A 314 3.18 7.72 19.00
CA VAL A 314 3.95 8.93 19.30
C VAL A 314 5.16 9.02 18.38
N ASP A 315 5.28 10.10 17.63
CA ASP A 315 6.50 10.38 16.86
C ASP A 315 7.56 11.11 17.70
N ARG A 316 8.73 11.34 17.10
CA ARG A 316 9.84 12.02 17.79
C ARG A 316 9.66 13.53 17.97
N SER A 317 8.71 14.15 17.28
CA SER A 317 8.30 15.55 17.48
C SER A 317 7.21 15.67 18.57
N GLY A 318 6.78 14.55 19.14
CA GLY A 318 5.75 14.50 20.17
C GLY A 318 4.34 14.68 19.63
N ASN A 319 4.12 14.44 18.34
CA ASN A 319 2.79 14.34 17.76
C ASN A 319 2.19 12.99 18.12
N THR A 320 0.87 12.95 18.35
CA THR A 320 0.19 11.77 18.85
C THR A 320 -1.09 11.44 18.11
N MET A 321 -1.42 10.15 18.16
CA MET A 321 -2.67 9.57 17.69
C MET A 321 -3.13 8.51 18.69
N THR A 322 -4.44 8.44 18.95
CA THR A 322 -5.03 7.54 19.95
C THR A 322 -6.23 6.80 19.37
N TYR A 323 -6.30 5.49 19.63
CA TYR A 323 -7.40 4.62 19.24
C TYR A 323 -8.23 4.26 20.47
N TYR A 324 -9.54 4.37 20.36
CA TYR A 324 -10.50 4.01 21.41
C TYR A 324 -11.35 2.83 20.96
N TYR A 325 -11.65 1.94 21.89
CA TYR A 325 -12.36 0.69 21.64
C TYR A 325 -13.61 0.56 22.50
N LYS A 326 -14.54 -0.26 22.04
CA LYS A 326 -15.63 -0.83 22.84
C LYS A 326 -15.39 -2.32 23.03
N LYS A 327 -15.78 -2.82 24.21
CA LYS A 327 -15.65 -4.23 24.60
C LYS A 327 -17.00 -4.88 24.79
N GLU A 328 -17.06 -6.16 24.52
CA GLU A 328 -18.18 -7.02 24.88
C GLU A 328 -17.78 -7.90 26.08
N THR A 329 -18.44 -7.68 27.22
CA THR A 329 -18.07 -8.27 28.52
C THR A 329 -19.15 -9.20 29.08
N PRO A 330 -19.38 -10.38 28.50
CA PRO A 330 -20.30 -11.37 29.06
C PRO A 330 -19.68 -12.08 30.29
N LYS A 331 -20.45 -13.03 30.84
CA LYS A 331 -19.96 -14.05 31.76
C LYS A 331 -19.68 -15.35 31.00
N THR A 332 -18.92 -16.23 31.62
CA THR A 332 -18.78 -17.65 31.26
C THR A 332 -18.91 -18.50 32.53
N GLY A 333 -19.33 -19.76 32.38
CA GLY A 333 -19.07 -20.80 33.37
C GLY A 333 -17.57 -21.01 33.59
N TRP A 334 -17.23 -21.75 34.64
CA TRP A 334 -15.88 -21.77 35.21
C TRP A 334 -15.56 -23.10 35.85
N HIS A 335 -14.36 -23.66 35.61
CA HIS A 335 -13.90 -24.91 36.25
C HIS A 335 -14.93 -26.04 36.05
N GLY A 336 -15.47 -26.14 34.84
CA GLY A 336 -16.51 -27.12 34.49
C GLY A 336 -17.87 -26.93 35.19
N SER A 337 -18.10 -25.78 35.86
CA SER A 337 -19.33 -25.46 36.58
C SER A 337 -20.10 -24.35 35.88
N ALA A 338 -21.39 -24.60 35.59
CA ALA A 338 -22.29 -23.59 35.05
C ALA A 338 -22.65 -22.49 36.04
N THR A 339 -22.51 -22.72 37.35
CA THR A 339 -22.90 -21.74 38.40
C THR A 339 -21.72 -20.98 38.99
N SER A 340 -20.49 -21.41 38.69
CA SER A 340 -19.29 -20.67 38.99
C SER A 340 -19.04 -19.75 37.80
N LEU A 341 -19.14 -18.43 37.97
CA LEU A 341 -19.15 -17.51 36.83
C LEU A 341 -18.01 -16.50 36.90
N LYS A 342 -17.44 -16.14 35.75
CA LYS A 342 -16.56 -14.95 35.61
C LYS A 342 -16.75 -14.18 34.33
N ASN A 343 -16.32 -12.92 34.43
CA ASN A 343 -16.29 -11.98 33.33
C ASN A 343 -15.05 -12.21 32.47
N TYR A 344 -15.21 -11.99 31.17
CA TYR A 344 -14.12 -11.91 30.22
C TYR A 344 -14.52 -10.95 29.09
N ASP A 345 -13.53 -10.46 28.36
CA ASP A 345 -13.73 -9.67 27.15
C ASP A 345 -13.79 -10.64 25.96
N ARG A 346 -15.00 -10.93 25.44
CA ARG A 346 -15.17 -11.91 24.34
C ARG A 346 -14.77 -11.37 22.97
N ALA A 347 -14.89 -10.06 22.82
CA ALA A 347 -14.61 -9.32 21.59
C ALA A 347 -14.53 -7.82 21.88
N GLY A 348 -14.05 -7.06 20.90
CA GLY A 348 -14.15 -5.61 20.88
C GLY A 348 -13.82 -5.05 19.51
N TYR A 349 -14.09 -3.76 19.32
CA TYR A 349 -13.95 -3.08 18.03
C TYR A 349 -13.56 -1.62 18.25
N VAL A 350 -12.85 -1.05 17.28
CA VAL A 350 -12.49 0.37 17.30
C VAL A 350 -13.76 1.22 17.19
N GLU A 351 -13.86 2.22 18.04
CA GLU A 351 -14.95 3.21 18.06
C GLU A 351 -14.52 4.51 17.39
N LYS A 352 -13.31 4.98 17.67
CA LYS A 352 -12.77 6.20 17.08
C LYS A 352 -11.26 6.27 17.15
N ILE A 353 -10.69 7.04 16.23
CA ILE A 353 -9.28 7.43 16.20
C ILE A 353 -9.23 8.94 16.32
N VAL A 354 -8.50 9.46 17.29
CA VAL A 354 -8.24 10.90 17.43
C VAL A 354 -6.78 11.16 17.09
N TYR A 355 -6.51 12.20 16.30
CA TYR A 355 -5.16 12.47 15.80
C TYR A 355 -4.93 13.97 15.58
N GLY A 356 -3.65 14.33 15.39
CA GLY A 356 -3.19 15.72 15.41
C GLY A 356 -2.97 16.27 16.83
N THR A 357 -3.03 15.42 17.86
CA THR A 357 -2.79 15.79 19.26
C THR A 357 -1.29 15.79 19.57
N ARG A 358 -0.91 16.21 20.80
CA ARG A 358 0.48 16.21 21.24
C ARG A 358 0.67 15.50 22.58
N LYS A 359 1.87 14.93 22.76
CA LYS A 359 2.29 14.28 23.99
C LYS A 359 2.24 15.25 25.17
N GLY A 360 1.58 14.85 26.25
CA GLY A 360 1.39 15.67 27.45
C GLY A 360 0.26 16.70 27.33
N GLN A 361 -0.42 16.78 26.18
CA GLN A 361 -1.62 17.60 25.97
C GLN A 361 -2.84 16.73 25.65
N GLU A 362 -2.77 15.44 25.97
CA GLU A 362 -3.92 14.54 25.88
C GLU A 362 -5.06 15.09 26.75
N TYR A 363 -6.26 15.09 26.19
CA TYR A 363 -7.51 15.52 26.84
C TYR A 363 -7.58 17.04 27.12
N VAL A 364 -6.65 17.83 26.58
CA VAL A 364 -6.71 19.29 26.60
C VAL A 364 -7.37 19.78 25.31
N GLY A 365 -8.48 20.52 25.43
CA GLY A 365 -9.22 21.01 24.27
C GLY A 365 -9.88 19.90 23.45
N SER A 366 -10.29 20.22 22.22
CA SER A 366 -10.83 19.23 21.28
C SER A 366 -9.73 18.76 20.33
N PRO A 367 -9.59 17.44 20.10
CA PRO A 367 -8.68 16.92 19.09
C PRO A 367 -8.90 17.54 17.70
N PRO A 368 -7.84 17.83 16.93
CA PRO A 368 -7.98 18.45 15.61
C PRO A 368 -8.79 17.63 14.61
N ALA A 369 -8.64 16.31 14.63
CA ALA A 369 -9.34 15.44 13.71
C ALA A 369 -9.71 14.09 14.35
N VAL A 370 -10.80 13.51 13.85
CA VAL A 370 -11.38 12.27 14.34
C VAL A 370 -11.86 11.41 13.18
N VAL A 371 -11.55 10.11 13.22
CA VAL A 371 -12.24 9.08 12.44
C VAL A 371 -13.18 8.34 13.38
N GLU A 372 -14.47 8.30 13.09
CA GLU A 372 -15.49 7.60 13.88
C GLU A 372 -15.97 6.33 13.16
N PHE A 373 -16.07 5.23 13.90
CA PHE A 373 -16.55 3.94 13.45
C PHE A 373 -17.91 3.65 14.08
N THR A 374 -18.98 3.74 13.29
CA THR A 374 -20.34 3.49 13.73
C THR A 374 -20.72 2.04 13.52
N ASN A 375 -21.14 1.39 14.60
CA ASN A 375 -21.48 -0.03 14.61
C ASN A 375 -22.99 -0.23 14.65
N ALA A 376 -23.48 -1.21 13.90
CA ALA A 376 -24.84 -1.72 13.97
C ALA A 376 -24.84 -3.15 14.50
N ASP A 377 -26.01 -3.69 14.81
CA ASP A 377 -26.16 -5.12 15.09
C ASP A 377 -25.89 -5.94 13.81
N ARG A 378 -25.40 -7.18 13.95
CA ARG A 378 -25.14 -8.08 12.81
C ARG A 378 -26.42 -8.49 12.09
N CYS A 379 -27.51 -8.72 12.82
CA CYS A 379 -28.85 -8.86 12.25
C CYS A 379 -29.23 -7.61 11.42
N LEU A 380 -29.98 -7.81 10.34
CA LEU A 380 -30.29 -6.73 9.40
C LEU A 380 -31.65 -6.08 9.67
N SER A 381 -32.57 -6.81 10.31
CA SER A 381 -33.90 -6.32 10.69
C SER A 381 -34.48 -7.19 11.80
N SER A 382 -35.46 -6.67 12.55
CA SER A 382 -36.20 -7.41 13.60
C SER A 382 -35.29 -8.11 14.62
N CYS A 383 -34.16 -7.49 14.93
CA CYS A 383 -33.08 -8.05 15.74
C CYS A 383 -33.48 -8.45 17.17
N TRP A 384 -34.45 -7.77 17.75
CA TRP A 384 -34.75 -7.87 19.16
C TRP A 384 -36.26 -7.96 19.39
N LEU A 385 -36.66 -8.84 20.30
CA LEU A 385 -38.05 -8.93 20.79
C LEU A 385 -38.38 -7.80 21.79
N ASP A 386 -37.36 -7.35 22.53
CA ASP A 386 -37.39 -6.24 23.47
C ASP A 386 -36.00 -5.55 23.54
N SER A 387 -35.71 -4.73 24.55
CA SER A 387 -34.40 -4.04 24.65
C SER A 387 -33.18 -4.94 24.94
N THR A 388 -33.38 -6.21 25.26
CA THR A 388 -32.35 -7.12 25.78
C THR A 388 -32.44 -8.56 25.24
N THR A 389 -33.58 -8.95 24.69
CA THR A 389 -33.84 -10.33 24.23
C THR A 389 -33.68 -10.41 22.71
N PRO A 390 -32.66 -11.13 22.19
CA PRO A 390 -32.48 -11.28 20.76
C PRO A 390 -33.62 -12.11 20.15
N ASP A 391 -34.07 -11.73 18.96
CA ASP A 391 -34.94 -12.58 18.14
C ASP A 391 -34.06 -13.52 17.31
N GLU A 392 -33.57 -14.60 17.95
CA GLU A 392 -32.52 -15.50 17.44
C GLU A 392 -32.66 -15.91 15.96
N PRO A 393 -33.86 -16.20 15.40
CA PRO A 393 -34.02 -16.50 13.98
C PRO A 393 -33.53 -15.42 13.00
N HIS A 394 -33.37 -14.17 13.45
CA HIS A 394 -32.85 -13.05 12.66
C HIS A 394 -31.33 -12.83 12.82
N TRP A 395 -30.62 -13.74 13.51
CA TRP A 395 -29.18 -13.68 13.76
C TRP A 395 -28.44 -14.90 13.20
N PRO A 396 -28.24 -14.99 11.87
CA PRO A 396 -27.78 -16.23 11.25
C PRO A 396 -26.40 -16.70 11.70
N ASP A 397 -25.49 -15.79 12.04
CA ASP A 397 -24.10 -16.12 12.37
C ASP A 397 -23.69 -15.73 13.79
N THR A 398 -24.65 -15.50 14.69
CA THR A 398 -24.38 -15.09 16.07
C THR A 398 -24.86 -16.17 17.05
N PRO A 399 -23.95 -16.85 17.77
CA PRO A 399 -24.30 -17.99 18.63
C PRO A 399 -24.85 -17.51 19.99
N TRP A 400 -26.13 -17.14 20.02
CA TRP A 400 -26.79 -16.65 21.25
C TRP A 400 -26.93 -17.70 22.35
N ASP A 401 -26.88 -18.99 22.01
CA ASP A 401 -26.83 -20.12 22.95
C ASP A 401 -25.59 -20.09 23.86
N LEU A 402 -24.48 -19.52 23.36
CA LEU A 402 -23.25 -19.31 24.13
C LEU A 402 -23.27 -18.02 24.96
N ASN A 403 -24.27 -17.15 24.77
CA ASN A 403 -24.32 -15.87 25.48
C ASN A 403 -24.71 -16.07 26.95
N CYS A 404 -23.88 -15.54 27.86
CA CYS A 404 -24.24 -15.47 29.27
C CYS A 404 -24.22 -14.01 29.77
N PRO A 405 -25.38 -13.34 29.80
CA PRO A 405 -25.51 -11.96 30.26
C PRO A 405 -25.04 -11.73 31.70
N GLN A 406 -24.65 -10.48 32.00
CA GLN A 406 -24.23 -10.06 33.33
C GLN A 406 -25.26 -10.32 34.44
N ALA A 407 -26.56 -10.29 34.11
CA ALA A 407 -27.62 -10.54 35.08
C ALA A 407 -27.77 -12.03 35.48
N TRP A 408 -27.18 -12.96 34.72
CA TRP A 408 -27.38 -14.39 34.93
C TRP A 408 -26.53 -14.92 36.10
N THR A 409 -27.09 -15.94 36.77
CA THR A 409 -26.48 -16.66 37.89
C THR A 409 -26.04 -18.09 37.51
N SER A 410 -26.28 -18.51 36.26
CA SER A 410 -25.81 -19.78 35.69
C SER A 410 -25.62 -19.64 34.18
N CYS A 411 -24.54 -20.21 33.62
CA CYS A 411 -24.22 -20.29 32.20
C CYS A 411 -24.21 -21.76 31.76
N THR A 412 -25.39 -22.37 31.59
CA THR A 412 -25.48 -23.83 31.34
C THR A 412 -24.98 -24.24 29.95
N GLY A 413 -25.12 -23.36 28.96
CA GLY A 413 -24.65 -23.57 27.58
C GLY A 413 -23.26 -23.01 27.25
N ASN A 414 -22.56 -22.39 28.21
CA ASN A 414 -21.24 -21.80 27.98
C ASN A 414 -20.38 -21.96 29.23
N LYS A 415 -19.62 -23.06 29.31
CA LYS A 415 -18.82 -23.44 30.50
C LYS A 415 -17.36 -23.00 30.40
N SER A 416 -16.97 -22.41 29.28
CA SER A 416 -15.63 -21.92 28.96
C SER A 416 -15.74 -20.64 28.11
N PRO A 417 -14.72 -19.77 28.08
CA PRO A 417 -14.75 -18.55 27.25
C PRO A 417 -15.05 -18.87 25.77
N SER A 418 -15.92 -18.07 25.14
CA SER A 418 -16.24 -18.18 23.72
C SER A 418 -16.11 -16.83 23.00
N TYR A 419 -15.54 -16.84 21.79
CA TYR A 419 -15.09 -15.62 21.11
C TYR A 419 -15.92 -15.35 19.86
N TRP A 420 -16.76 -14.32 19.92
CA TRP A 420 -17.64 -13.87 18.85
C TRP A 420 -18.13 -12.44 19.15
N ASN A 421 -18.59 -11.72 18.13
CA ASN A 421 -19.19 -10.40 18.25
C ASN A 421 -20.63 -10.40 17.73
N TYR A 422 -21.46 -9.46 18.20
CA TYR A 422 -22.80 -9.23 17.65
C TYR A 422 -22.92 -7.89 16.91
N LYS A 423 -21.77 -7.25 16.63
CA LYS A 423 -21.69 -5.94 15.97
C LYS A 423 -21.06 -6.04 14.59
N ARG A 424 -21.55 -5.22 13.67
CA ARG A 424 -20.95 -4.99 12.35
C ARG A 424 -20.61 -3.52 12.14
N LEU A 425 -19.58 -3.24 11.34
CA LEU A 425 -19.24 -1.88 10.93
C LEU A 425 -20.30 -1.41 9.91
N SER A 426 -21.06 -0.37 10.24
CA SER A 426 -22.12 0.14 9.37
C SER A 426 -21.75 1.44 8.69
N LYS A 427 -20.85 2.23 9.29
CA LYS A 427 -20.46 3.53 8.76
C LYS A 427 -19.14 4.02 9.32
N VAL A 428 -18.34 4.68 8.49
CA VAL A 428 -17.16 5.46 8.90
C VAL A 428 -17.38 6.93 8.60
N THR A 429 -16.97 7.82 9.49
CA THR A 429 -17.11 9.28 9.30
C THR A 429 -15.82 9.98 9.71
N THR A 430 -15.32 10.87 8.86
CA THR A 430 -14.17 11.72 9.18
C THR A 430 -14.62 13.12 9.57
N LYS A 431 -14.01 13.68 10.61
CA LYS A 431 -14.36 14.99 11.15
C LYS A 431 -13.12 15.79 11.50
N VAL A 432 -13.23 17.11 11.35
CA VAL A 432 -12.19 18.06 11.73
C VAL A 432 -12.80 19.10 12.66
N PHE A 433 -12.08 19.42 13.74
CA PHE A 433 -12.46 20.48 14.66
C PHE A 433 -12.06 21.84 14.09
N VAL A 434 -13.06 22.64 13.73
CA VAL A 434 -12.90 23.97 13.14
C VAL A 434 -13.91 24.92 13.75
N SER A 435 -13.50 26.15 14.03
CA SER A 435 -14.40 27.21 14.54
C SER A 435 -15.21 26.80 15.78
N GLY A 436 -14.65 25.97 16.65
CA GLY A 436 -15.27 25.55 17.92
C GLY A 436 -16.20 24.34 17.84
N ALA A 437 -16.34 23.69 16.68
CA ALA A 437 -17.16 22.50 16.50
C ALA A 437 -16.55 21.50 15.51
N TYR A 438 -16.99 20.25 15.55
CA TYR A 438 -16.62 19.26 14.53
C TYR A 438 -17.44 19.43 13.26
N SER A 439 -16.76 19.59 12.13
CA SER A 439 -17.34 19.55 10.78
C SER A 439 -17.04 18.20 10.14
N THR A 440 -18.03 17.61 9.45
CA THR A 440 -17.86 16.32 8.77
C THR A 440 -17.24 16.52 7.38
N VAL A 441 -16.24 15.73 7.04
CA VAL A 441 -15.51 15.83 5.76
C VAL A 441 -16.00 14.77 4.79
N ASP A 442 -15.98 13.49 5.20
CA ASP A 442 -16.43 12.36 4.41
C ASP A 442 -17.22 11.35 5.26
N GLU A 443 -18.11 10.61 4.60
CA GLU A 443 -18.89 9.51 5.17
C GLU A 443 -18.91 8.32 4.22
N TRP A 444 -18.66 7.12 4.75
CA TRP A 444 -18.80 5.84 4.05
C TRP A 444 -19.86 5.00 4.75
N VAL A 445 -20.93 4.65 4.05
CA VAL A 445 -21.97 3.74 4.55
C VAL A 445 -21.72 2.35 3.98
N LEU A 446 -21.82 1.33 4.83
CA LEU A 446 -21.57 -0.07 4.49
C LEU A 446 -22.85 -0.89 4.64
N ASP A 447 -23.35 -1.43 3.53
CA ASP A 447 -24.49 -2.33 3.51
C ASP A 447 -24.05 -3.79 3.50
N HIS A 448 -24.80 -4.63 4.18
CA HIS A 448 -24.46 -6.03 4.38
C HIS A 448 -25.66 -6.92 4.13
N VAL A 449 -25.39 -8.14 3.69
CA VAL A 449 -26.38 -9.20 3.45
C VAL A 449 -25.92 -10.52 4.04
N PHE A 450 -26.84 -11.49 4.11
CA PHE A 450 -26.56 -12.89 4.46
C PHE A 450 -26.87 -13.78 3.26
N PRO A 451 -25.91 -13.99 2.34
CA PRO A 451 -26.16 -14.75 1.12
C PRO A 451 -26.51 -16.21 1.43
N ALA A 452 -27.54 -16.75 0.77
CA ALA A 452 -27.92 -18.15 0.95
C ALA A 452 -26.75 -19.09 0.61
N THR A 453 -26.51 -20.07 1.47
CA THR A 453 -25.41 -21.06 1.33
C THR A 453 -25.72 -22.13 0.28
N GLY A 454 -26.99 -22.27 -0.12
CA GLY A 454 -27.46 -23.37 -0.96
C GLY A 454 -27.65 -24.69 -0.23
N GLU A 455 -27.31 -24.75 1.08
CA GLU A 455 -27.44 -25.93 1.94
C GLU A 455 -28.35 -25.59 3.14
N PRO A 456 -29.56 -26.16 3.26
CA PRO A 456 -30.56 -25.75 4.25
C PRO A 456 -30.12 -25.89 5.73
N THR A 457 -29.05 -26.66 5.99
CA THR A 457 -28.52 -26.93 7.32
C THR A 457 -27.28 -26.10 7.66
N VAL A 458 -26.90 -25.13 6.80
CA VAL A 458 -25.76 -24.23 7.02
C VAL A 458 -26.25 -22.80 7.04
N ASP A 459 -26.08 -22.14 8.19
CA ASP A 459 -26.44 -20.74 8.31
C ASP A 459 -25.53 -19.85 7.45
N PRO A 460 -26.10 -18.79 6.82
CA PRO A 460 -25.34 -17.85 6.02
C PRO A 460 -24.41 -16.99 6.88
N ALA A 461 -23.27 -16.61 6.30
CA ALA A 461 -22.31 -15.70 6.93
C ALA A 461 -22.54 -14.26 6.46
N LEU A 462 -22.24 -13.28 7.33
CA LEU A 462 -22.32 -11.85 6.98
C LEU A 462 -21.41 -11.54 5.78
N TRP A 463 -21.93 -10.80 4.80
CA TRP A 463 -21.24 -10.36 3.58
C TRP A 463 -21.34 -8.84 3.45
N LEU A 464 -20.24 -8.17 3.07
CA LEU A 464 -20.26 -6.77 2.67
C LEU A 464 -20.81 -6.67 1.25
N ASP A 465 -21.97 -6.04 1.09
CA ASP A 465 -22.66 -5.94 -0.20
C ASP A 465 -22.24 -4.68 -0.96
N ASP A 466 -22.21 -3.54 -0.27
CA ASP A 466 -21.95 -2.24 -0.89
C ASP A 466 -21.22 -1.26 0.03
N ILE A 467 -20.48 -0.34 -0.58
CA ILE A 467 -19.97 0.88 0.04
C ILE A 467 -20.49 2.10 -0.71
N VAL A 468 -21.06 3.07 0.02
CA VAL A 468 -21.46 4.38 -0.52
C VAL A 468 -20.63 5.49 0.12
N HIS A 469 -19.87 6.22 -0.69
CA HIS A 469 -19.08 7.38 -0.25
C HIS A 469 -19.82 8.69 -0.51
N THR A 470 -19.91 9.53 0.53
CA THR A 470 -20.45 10.89 0.45
C THR A 470 -19.44 11.92 0.97
N GLY A 471 -19.02 12.84 0.11
CA GLY A 471 -18.28 14.03 0.50
C GLY A 471 -19.20 15.07 1.13
N LYS A 472 -18.84 15.59 2.30
CA LYS A 472 -19.63 16.53 3.12
C LYS A 472 -18.89 17.82 3.51
N ALA A 473 -17.65 18.00 3.02
CA ALA A 473 -16.82 19.15 3.36
C ALA A 473 -17.45 20.51 2.98
N VAL A 474 -18.28 20.53 1.93
CA VAL A 474 -18.98 21.73 1.44
C VAL A 474 -20.44 21.36 1.12
N THR A 475 -21.34 22.35 1.15
CA THR A 475 -22.77 22.17 0.80
C THR A 475 -23.02 22.52 -0.67
N PRO A 476 -23.83 21.75 -1.42
CA PRO A 476 -24.47 20.49 -1.01
C PRO A 476 -23.48 19.31 -0.94
N PRO A 477 -23.74 18.30 -0.10
CA PRO A 477 -23.00 17.04 -0.12
C PRO A 477 -23.03 16.38 -1.51
N ILE A 478 -21.99 15.61 -1.83
CA ILE A 478 -21.91 14.83 -3.07
C ILE A 478 -21.81 13.35 -2.70
N THR A 479 -22.82 12.58 -3.10
CA THR A 479 -22.84 11.12 -2.95
C THR A 479 -22.42 10.49 -4.28
N LEU A 480 -21.41 9.62 -4.24
CA LEU A 480 -21.00 8.82 -5.40
C LEU A 480 -21.95 7.62 -5.58
N ASN A 481 -21.92 7.01 -6.76
CA ASN A 481 -22.57 5.72 -6.97
C ASN A 481 -21.96 4.68 -6.01
N MET A 482 -22.75 3.68 -5.62
CA MET A 482 -22.26 2.60 -4.76
C MET A 482 -21.17 1.80 -5.46
N VAL A 483 -20.19 1.34 -4.69
CA VAL A 483 -19.33 0.22 -5.06
C VAL A 483 -20.00 -1.06 -4.61
N HIS A 484 -20.26 -1.98 -5.54
CA HIS A 484 -21.02 -3.21 -5.27
C HIS A 484 -20.13 -4.45 -5.35
N PHE A 485 -20.31 -5.37 -4.39
CA PHE A 485 -19.52 -6.59 -4.23
C PHE A 485 -20.36 -7.86 -4.48
N GLY A 486 -20.24 -8.40 -5.69
CA GLY A 486 -20.91 -9.64 -6.06
C GLY A 486 -20.18 -10.88 -5.56
N GLY A 487 -20.90 -11.78 -4.90
CA GLY A 487 -20.37 -13.03 -4.36
C GLY A 487 -20.36 -14.21 -5.35
N ALA A 488 -19.39 -15.11 -5.20
CA ALA A 488 -19.32 -16.42 -5.83
C ALA A 488 -19.24 -17.52 -4.76
N THR A 489 -20.24 -18.39 -4.72
CA THR A 489 -20.37 -19.45 -3.72
C THR A 489 -19.52 -20.67 -4.10
N MET A 490 -18.67 -21.13 -3.19
CA MET A 490 -17.76 -22.27 -3.43
C MET A 490 -17.67 -23.19 -2.23
N ALA A 491 -17.49 -24.49 -2.49
CA ALA A 491 -17.36 -25.51 -1.45
C ALA A 491 -16.04 -25.34 -0.69
N ASN A 492 -16.10 -25.11 0.61
CA ASN A 492 -14.94 -25.01 1.48
C ASN A 492 -14.50 -26.38 2.03
N ARG A 493 -15.40 -27.37 2.10
CA ARG A 493 -15.09 -28.72 2.59
C ARG A 493 -14.75 -29.67 1.43
N ALA A 494 -13.69 -30.47 1.58
CA ALA A 494 -13.35 -31.57 0.70
C ALA A 494 -14.05 -32.86 1.17
N GLY A 495 -15.14 -33.25 0.49
CA GLY A 495 -15.86 -34.50 0.77
C GLY A 495 -15.17 -35.70 0.13
N PHE A 496 -14.43 -36.50 0.90
CA PHE A 496 -13.73 -37.70 0.40
C PHE A 496 -14.51 -39.01 0.54
N GLU A 497 -15.68 -39.01 1.20
CA GLU A 497 -16.48 -40.22 1.41
C GLU A 497 -17.49 -40.48 0.27
N ALA A 498 -17.81 -41.76 0.04
CA ALA A 498 -18.80 -42.18 -0.98
C ALA A 498 -20.26 -41.93 -0.56
N VAL A 499 -20.50 -41.79 0.75
CA VAL A 499 -21.79 -41.41 1.34
C VAL A 499 -21.50 -40.23 2.26
N ASN A 500 -21.71 -39.00 1.78
CA ASN A 500 -21.39 -37.80 2.54
C ASN A 500 -22.40 -37.64 3.70
N THR A 501 -22.08 -38.17 4.87
CA THR A 501 -22.87 -37.93 6.11
C THR A 501 -22.57 -36.56 6.71
N GLY A 502 -21.55 -35.86 6.21
CA GLY A 502 -21.18 -34.52 6.62
C GLY A 502 -21.82 -33.44 5.75
N VAL A 503 -22.25 -32.34 6.37
CA VAL A 503 -22.79 -31.17 5.66
C VAL A 503 -21.68 -30.53 4.80
N ASN A 504 -22.00 -30.18 3.55
CA ASN A 504 -21.13 -29.39 2.68
C ASN A 504 -21.14 -27.93 3.16
N VAL A 505 -19.98 -27.39 3.51
CA VAL A 505 -19.86 -25.98 3.90
C VAL A 505 -19.51 -25.17 2.67
N TYR A 506 -20.43 -24.34 2.20
CA TYR A 506 -20.19 -23.38 1.12
C TYR A 506 -19.90 -22.00 1.70
N ARG A 507 -18.91 -21.30 1.14
CA ARG A 507 -18.51 -19.95 1.52
C ARG A 507 -18.47 -19.04 0.30
N VAL A 508 -18.79 -17.77 0.50
CA VAL A 508 -18.82 -16.76 -0.56
C VAL A 508 -17.44 -16.13 -0.69
N ARG A 509 -16.98 -15.97 -1.94
CA ARG A 509 -15.77 -15.20 -2.30
C ARG A 509 -16.16 -14.06 -3.24
N LEU A 510 -15.35 -13.01 -3.37
CA LEU A 510 -15.62 -11.92 -4.32
C LEU A 510 -15.61 -12.47 -5.75
N GLY A 511 -16.77 -12.56 -6.41
CA GLY A 511 -16.90 -12.97 -7.80
C GLY A 511 -16.78 -11.80 -8.77
N TYR A 512 -17.26 -10.62 -8.39
CA TYR A 512 -17.01 -9.38 -9.13
C TYR A 512 -17.14 -8.15 -8.24
N ILE A 513 -16.58 -7.03 -8.71
CA ILE A 513 -16.68 -5.72 -8.08
C ILE A 513 -17.15 -4.73 -9.13
N THR A 514 -18.22 -3.98 -8.87
CA THR A 514 -18.69 -2.90 -9.74
C THR A 514 -18.30 -1.56 -9.12
N ASN A 515 -17.53 -0.75 -9.85
CA ASN A 515 -17.07 0.56 -9.36
C ASN A 515 -18.13 1.66 -9.57
N GLU A 516 -17.83 2.88 -9.11
CA GLU A 516 -18.72 4.04 -9.16
C GLU A 516 -18.98 4.55 -10.59
N TYR A 517 -18.18 4.10 -11.56
CA TYR A 517 -18.12 4.58 -12.94
C TYR A 517 -18.71 3.59 -13.95
N GLY A 518 -19.16 2.41 -13.50
CA GLY A 518 -19.75 1.36 -14.36
C GLY A 518 -18.72 0.36 -14.92
N GLY A 519 -17.49 0.35 -14.43
CA GLY A 519 -16.52 -0.71 -14.69
C GLY A 519 -16.71 -1.88 -13.75
N GLN A 520 -16.45 -3.10 -14.23
CA GLN A 520 -16.60 -4.31 -13.44
C GLN A 520 -15.33 -5.16 -13.44
N THR A 521 -14.77 -5.43 -12.27
CA THR A 521 -13.66 -6.37 -12.08
C THR A 521 -14.22 -7.74 -11.73
N LYS A 522 -14.18 -8.71 -12.64
CA LYS A 522 -14.63 -10.10 -12.46
C LYS A 522 -13.47 -11.00 -12.06
N ILE A 523 -13.69 -11.86 -11.07
CA ILE A 523 -12.70 -12.80 -10.56
C ILE A 523 -13.16 -14.22 -10.91
N ALA A 524 -12.36 -14.91 -11.71
CA ALA A 524 -12.56 -16.32 -11.99
C ALA A 524 -11.71 -17.16 -11.05
N TYR A 525 -12.33 -18.14 -10.41
CA TYR A 525 -11.67 -19.10 -9.55
C TYR A 525 -11.75 -20.50 -10.12
N GLU A 526 -10.81 -21.34 -9.71
CA GLU A 526 -10.83 -22.77 -9.94
C GLU A 526 -10.93 -23.51 -8.60
N ASN A 527 -11.92 -24.40 -8.53
CA ASN A 527 -12.15 -25.26 -7.36
C ASN A 527 -10.94 -26.18 -7.09
N SER A 528 -10.89 -26.70 -5.88
CA SER A 528 -9.88 -27.69 -5.48
C SER A 528 -9.94 -28.97 -6.31
N ASP A 529 -8.80 -29.65 -6.45
CA ASP A 529 -8.63 -30.95 -7.10
C ASP A 529 -8.82 -32.13 -6.12
N CYS A 530 -9.61 -31.90 -5.07
CA CYS A 530 -9.97 -32.87 -4.02
C CYS A 530 -11.48 -33.14 -4.00
N GLY A 531 -11.89 -34.30 -3.45
CA GLY A 531 -13.29 -34.65 -3.30
C GLY A 531 -13.62 -36.11 -3.63
N SER A 532 -14.89 -36.38 -3.85
CA SER A 532 -15.41 -37.75 -3.99
C SER A 532 -14.81 -38.45 -5.22
N GLY A 533 -14.43 -39.71 -5.06
CA GLY A 533 -13.76 -40.50 -6.10
C GLY A 533 -12.25 -40.25 -6.22
N ILE A 534 -11.69 -39.33 -5.43
CA ILE A 534 -10.24 -39.11 -5.31
C ILE A 534 -9.75 -39.74 -4.00
N ALA A 535 -8.63 -40.46 -4.05
CA ALA A 535 -8.00 -40.97 -2.83
C ALA A 535 -7.46 -39.80 -1.99
N THR A 536 -7.73 -39.84 -0.68
CA THR A 536 -7.19 -38.88 0.29
C THR A 536 -5.65 -38.86 0.19
N PRO A 537 -5.03 -37.69 -0.06
CA PRO A 537 -3.57 -37.62 -0.18
C PRO A 537 -2.89 -37.87 1.19
N ASN A 538 -1.66 -38.38 1.17
CA ASN A 538 -0.82 -38.37 2.37
C ASN A 538 -0.60 -36.90 2.78
N PRO A 539 -0.99 -36.45 3.99
CA PRO A 539 -0.82 -35.06 4.41
C PRO A 539 0.62 -34.55 4.27
N ALA A 540 1.62 -35.37 4.65
CA ALA A 540 3.02 -34.98 4.58
C ALA A 540 3.51 -34.72 3.15
N ASP A 541 3.01 -35.44 2.15
CA ASP A 541 3.47 -35.30 0.76
C ASP A 541 2.36 -34.83 -0.17
N ASN A 542 1.40 -34.08 0.38
CA ASN A 542 0.15 -33.73 -0.29
C ASN A 542 0.37 -32.72 -1.44
N PRO A 543 0.18 -33.12 -2.72
CA PRO A 543 0.33 -32.23 -3.86
C PRO A 543 -0.98 -31.53 -4.26
N ARG A 544 -2.08 -31.75 -3.53
CA ARG A 544 -3.43 -31.30 -3.90
C ARG A 544 -3.84 -30.05 -3.11
N ARG A 545 -4.80 -29.29 -3.63
CA ARG A 545 -5.33 -28.06 -3.04
C ARG A 545 -6.36 -28.34 -1.95
N CYS A 546 -6.09 -29.27 -1.05
CA CYS A 546 -6.89 -29.47 0.14
C CYS A 546 -6.02 -29.85 1.31
N PHE A 547 -6.48 -29.63 2.53
CA PHE A 547 -5.69 -29.82 3.75
C PHE A 547 -6.55 -30.40 4.88
N PRO A 548 -5.97 -31.22 5.77
CA PRO A 548 -6.67 -31.75 6.93
C PRO A 548 -6.59 -30.78 8.11
N GLN A 549 -7.71 -30.58 8.80
CA GLN A 549 -7.75 -29.94 10.11
C GLN A 549 -8.52 -30.81 11.11
N TYR A 550 -8.07 -30.77 12.35
CA TYR A 550 -8.66 -31.53 13.45
C TYR A 550 -9.70 -30.66 14.16
N TYR A 551 -10.92 -31.15 14.23
CA TYR A 551 -11.97 -30.58 15.07
C TYR A 551 -12.00 -31.35 16.39
N THR A 552 -12.17 -30.63 17.50
CA THR A 552 -12.47 -31.17 18.83
C THR A 552 -13.42 -30.17 19.49
N ASP A 553 -14.48 -30.63 20.14
CA ASP A 553 -15.30 -29.76 20.96
C ASP A 553 -14.51 -29.42 22.25
N PRO A 554 -14.37 -28.13 22.62
CA PRO A 554 -13.61 -27.72 23.80
C PRO A 554 -14.10 -28.32 25.13
N ASP A 555 -15.38 -28.66 25.22
CA ASP A 555 -16.03 -29.19 26.41
C ASP A 555 -16.23 -30.73 26.36
N ASP A 556 -16.17 -31.36 25.17
CA ASP A 556 -16.28 -32.81 24.96
C ASP A 556 -15.47 -33.32 23.74
N ASP A 557 -14.62 -34.35 23.94
CA ASP A 557 -13.83 -34.94 22.85
C ASP A 557 -14.61 -36.01 22.04
N SER A 558 -15.89 -36.26 22.35
CA SER A 558 -16.68 -37.35 21.75
C SER A 558 -16.90 -37.22 20.23
N ASP A 559 -16.94 -35.99 19.70
CA ASP A 559 -17.11 -35.67 18.27
C ASP A 559 -15.80 -35.26 17.57
N ALA A 560 -14.65 -35.54 18.18
CA ALA A 560 -13.35 -35.13 17.65
C ALA A 560 -12.93 -35.92 16.39
N GLY A 561 -12.37 -35.24 15.40
CA GLY A 561 -11.96 -35.89 14.16
C GLY A 561 -11.31 -34.99 13.11
N TRP A 562 -10.64 -35.64 12.14
CA TRP A 562 -10.03 -34.98 10.99
C TRP A 562 -11.06 -34.71 9.89
N THR A 563 -11.11 -33.48 9.40
CA THR A 563 -11.88 -33.09 8.22
C THR A 563 -10.97 -32.39 7.21
N TRP A 564 -11.26 -32.58 5.92
CA TRP A 564 -10.49 -31.96 4.84
C TRP A 564 -11.19 -30.72 4.28
N TRP A 565 -10.40 -29.71 3.95
CA TRP A 565 -10.84 -28.39 3.50
C TRP A 565 -10.16 -28.00 2.20
N ASN A 566 -10.85 -27.24 1.37
CA ASN A 566 -10.40 -26.86 0.03
C ASN A 566 -9.63 -25.54 0.08
N LYS A 567 -8.53 -25.50 -0.67
CA LYS A 567 -7.93 -24.26 -1.14
C LYS A 567 -8.44 -23.94 -2.54
N VAL A 568 -8.90 -22.71 -2.71
CA VAL A 568 -9.35 -22.19 -4.01
C VAL A 568 -8.27 -21.24 -4.54
N ARG A 569 -8.10 -21.18 -5.86
CA ARG A 569 -7.19 -20.23 -6.50
C ARG A 569 -7.88 -19.42 -7.59
N VAL A 570 -7.39 -18.21 -7.81
CA VAL A 570 -7.77 -17.36 -8.94
C VAL A 570 -7.13 -17.92 -10.21
N THR A 571 -7.85 -17.91 -11.33
CA THR A 571 -7.30 -18.27 -12.66
C THR A 571 -7.26 -17.09 -13.61
N SER A 572 -8.16 -16.12 -13.45
CA SER A 572 -8.11 -14.86 -14.19
C SER A 572 -8.87 -13.75 -13.49
N VAL A 573 -8.45 -12.52 -13.75
CA VAL A 573 -9.20 -11.29 -13.47
C VAL A 573 -9.54 -10.64 -14.79
N THR A 574 -10.80 -10.27 -14.98
CA THR A 574 -11.30 -9.58 -16.18
C THR A 574 -11.85 -8.22 -15.78
N GLU A 575 -11.40 -7.15 -16.42
CA GLU A 575 -11.92 -5.80 -16.21
C GLU A 575 -12.79 -5.41 -17.41
N ASP A 576 -14.10 -5.32 -17.18
CA ASP A 576 -15.12 -5.05 -18.18
C ASP A 576 -15.50 -3.57 -18.16
N ASP A 577 -15.64 -3.01 -19.35
CA ASP A 577 -16.22 -1.69 -19.56
C ASP A 577 -17.70 -1.81 -19.96
N LEU A 578 -18.61 -1.61 -18.99
CA LEU A 578 -20.05 -1.69 -19.24
C LEU A 578 -20.64 -0.38 -19.83
N VAL A 579 -19.79 0.62 -20.10
CA VAL A 579 -20.23 2.00 -20.40
C VAL A 579 -19.71 2.50 -21.74
N GLY A 580 -18.39 2.44 -21.96
CA GLY A 580 -17.71 2.94 -23.16
C GLY A 580 -17.66 1.97 -24.33
N GLY A 581 -18.02 0.70 -24.12
CA GLY A 581 -18.01 -0.36 -25.14
C GLY A 581 -16.61 -0.80 -25.58
N GLN A 582 -15.59 -0.57 -24.76
CA GLN A 582 -14.22 -0.99 -25.01
C GLN A 582 -14.03 -2.49 -24.72
N PRO A 583 -13.06 -3.17 -25.36
CA PRO A 583 -12.77 -4.57 -25.05
C PRO A 583 -12.33 -4.79 -23.60
N ASP A 584 -12.70 -5.96 -23.07
CA ASP A 584 -12.33 -6.39 -21.72
C ASP A 584 -10.82 -6.55 -21.58
N VAL A 585 -10.27 -6.14 -20.43
CA VAL A 585 -8.88 -6.38 -20.09
C VAL A 585 -8.78 -7.68 -19.31
N VAL A 586 -8.11 -8.68 -19.88
CA VAL A 586 -7.99 -10.01 -19.28
C VAL A 586 -6.58 -10.21 -18.73
N THR A 587 -6.47 -10.59 -17.47
CA THR A 587 -5.21 -11.08 -16.87
C THR A 587 -5.42 -12.50 -16.37
N SER A 588 -4.62 -13.45 -16.84
CA SER A 588 -4.73 -14.86 -16.49
C SER A 588 -3.46 -15.38 -15.80
N TYR A 589 -3.65 -16.38 -14.94
CA TYR A 589 -2.61 -16.93 -14.06
C TYR A 589 -2.54 -18.44 -14.19
N THR A 590 -1.32 -18.96 -14.33
CA THR A 590 -1.02 -20.39 -14.25
C THR A 590 -0.02 -20.64 -13.13
N TYR A 591 -0.30 -21.64 -12.30
CA TYR A 591 0.50 -22.00 -11.15
C TYR A 591 1.08 -23.39 -11.34
N SER A 592 2.38 -23.55 -11.07
CA SER A 592 3.06 -24.84 -11.25
C SER A 592 4.13 -25.09 -10.21
N MET A 593 4.49 -26.37 -10.06
CA MET A 593 5.60 -26.83 -9.22
C MET A 593 6.97 -26.76 -9.91
N GLU A 594 7.03 -26.16 -11.09
CA GLU A 594 8.28 -25.99 -11.82
C GLU A 594 9.31 -25.23 -10.96
N GLY A 595 10.55 -25.72 -10.96
CA GLY A 595 11.64 -25.18 -10.15
C GLY A 595 11.71 -25.73 -8.73
N SER A 596 10.70 -26.43 -8.18
CA SER A 596 10.81 -27.03 -6.84
C SER A 596 11.22 -28.50 -6.89
N SER A 597 12.05 -28.93 -5.93
CA SER A 597 12.39 -30.34 -5.75
C SER A 597 11.34 -31.16 -5.01
N VAL A 598 10.28 -30.53 -4.49
CA VAL A 598 9.19 -31.18 -3.74
C VAL A 598 7.84 -30.79 -4.30
N THR A 599 6.91 -31.73 -4.39
CA THR A 599 5.56 -31.50 -4.91
C THR A 599 4.53 -31.17 -3.83
N ALA A 600 4.88 -31.36 -2.55
CA ALA A 600 4.00 -31.06 -1.43
C ALA A 600 3.63 -29.56 -1.38
N LEU A 601 2.34 -29.26 -1.26
CA LEU A 601 1.81 -27.89 -1.19
C LEU A 601 1.73 -27.33 0.24
N TRP A 602 1.73 -28.22 1.23
CA TRP A 602 1.42 -27.90 2.61
C TRP A 602 2.60 -28.21 3.52
N HIS A 603 2.92 -27.27 4.38
CA HIS A 603 3.85 -27.42 5.48
C HIS A 603 3.07 -27.79 6.75
N HIS A 604 3.74 -28.44 7.70
CA HIS A 604 3.14 -28.72 8.99
C HIS A 604 2.73 -27.42 9.70
N THR A 605 1.54 -27.40 10.29
CA THR A 605 1.04 -26.20 10.98
C THR A 605 1.76 -26.01 12.31
N ASP A 606 2.59 -24.98 12.34
CA ASP A 606 3.41 -24.63 13.50
C ASP A 606 2.91 -23.36 14.20
N SER A 607 2.21 -22.48 13.48
CA SER A 607 1.71 -21.20 13.97
C SER A 607 0.74 -21.30 15.15
N ASN A 608 -0.04 -22.38 15.25
CA ASN A 608 -0.98 -22.62 16.34
C ASN A 608 -0.45 -23.57 17.42
N ARG A 609 0.88 -23.77 17.52
CA ARG A 609 1.50 -24.69 18.51
C ARG A 609 1.13 -24.40 19.97
N PHE A 610 0.85 -23.14 20.30
CA PHE A 610 0.48 -22.74 21.65
C PHE A 610 -0.99 -23.05 21.94
N SER A 611 -1.89 -22.88 20.97
CA SER A 611 -3.32 -23.16 21.15
C SER A 611 -3.74 -24.60 20.86
N THR A 612 -2.96 -25.34 20.07
CA THR A 612 -3.32 -26.70 19.64
C THR A 612 -2.21 -27.70 19.96
N ARG A 613 -2.56 -28.80 20.65
CA ARG A 613 -1.63 -29.90 20.94
C ARG A 613 -1.11 -30.58 19.67
N LEU A 614 0.09 -31.14 19.72
CA LEU A 614 0.80 -31.66 18.53
C LEU A 614 0.03 -32.72 17.74
N ASN A 615 -0.67 -33.64 18.40
CA ASN A 615 -1.43 -34.72 17.75
C ASN A 615 -2.73 -34.24 17.07
N ASN A 616 -3.12 -32.98 17.27
CA ASN A 616 -4.25 -32.34 16.60
C ASN A 616 -3.79 -31.37 15.49
N ARG A 617 -2.48 -31.34 15.17
CA ARG A 617 -1.90 -30.52 14.09
C ARG A 617 -1.44 -31.41 12.94
N SER A 618 -1.50 -30.87 11.73
CA SER A 618 -1.15 -31.57 10.49
C SER A 618 -0.65 -30.57 9.45
N TRP A 619 -0.45 -31.03 8.21
CA TRP A 619 0.03 -30.21 7.09
C TRP A 619 -1.10 -29.36 6.50
N ALA A 620 -1.37 -28.22 7.15
CA ALA A 620 -2.39 -27.25 6.76
C ALA A 620 -1.86 -25.83 6.53
N ASP A 621 -0.54 -25.61 6.61
CA ASP A 621 0.07 -24.32 6.27
C ASP A 621 0.44 -24.28 4.78
N PHE A 622 -0.29 -23.51 3.97
CA PHE A 622 -0.09 -23.45 2.53
C PHE A 622 1.17 -22.67 2.15
N ARG A 623 2.11 -23.31 1.45
CA ARG A 623 3.41 -22.70 1.07
C ARG A 623 3.47 -22.18 -0.36
N GLY A 624 2.33 -22.00 -1.01
CA GLY A 624 2.29 -21.43 -2.36
C GLY A 624 2.84 -22.34 -3.45
N TRP A 625 2.77 -21.85 -4.68
CA TRP A 625 3.45 -22.42 -5.84
C TRP A 625 4.78 -21.73 -6.07
N PRO A 626 5.85 -22.48 -6.41
CA PRO A 626 7.13 -21.89 -6.74
C PRO A 626 7.03 -21.04 -8.00
N THR A 627 6.31 -21.49 -9.04
CA THR A 627 6.25 -20.79 -10.32
C THR A 627 4.84 -20.26 -10.60
N VAL A 628 4.74 -18.96 -10.87
CA VAL A 628 3.52 -18.31 -11.39
C VAL A 628 3.80 -17.71 -12.76
N THR A 629 2.93 -17.99 -13.72
CA THR A 629 2.94 -17.36 -15.04
C THR A 629 1.72 -16.47 -15.19
N THR A 630 1.96 -15.20 -15.47
CA THR A 630 0.92 -14.19 -15.71
C THR A 630 0.88 -13.83 -17.18
N VAL A 631 -0.32 -13.83 -17.78
CA VAL A 631 -0.54 -13.38 -19.16
C VAL A 631 -1.61 -12.31 -19.17
N LYS A 632 -1.29 -11.12 -19.72
CA LYS A 632 -2.25 -10.03 -19.93
C LYS A 632 -2.63 -9.93 -21.41
N GLY A 633 -3.93 -9.82 -21.70
CA GLY A 633 -4.53 -9.96 -23.02
C GLY A 633 -5.20 -11.33 -23.22
N THR A 634 -5.88 -11.52 -24.35
CA THR A 634 -6.67 -12.75 -24.65
C THR A 634 -5.81 -14.00 -24.93
N GLY A 635 -4.48 -13.90 -24.88
CA GLY A 635 -3.56 -14.99 -25.23
C GLY A 635 -3.51 -15.36 -26.73
N THR A 636 -4.45 -14.86 -27.54
CA THR A 636 -4.46 -14.96 -29.00
C THR A 636 -4.08 -13.61 -29.61
N GLY A 637 -2.97 -13.53 -30.34
CA GLY A 637 -2.38 -12.25 -30.79
C GLY A 637 -1.36 -11.70 -29.79
N HIS A 638 -1.13 -10.38 -29.80
CA HIS A 638 -0.14 -9.76 -28.92
C HIS A 638 -0.61 -9.75 -27.45
N SER A 639 0.09 -10.48 -26.59
CA SER A 639 -0.13 -10.53 -25.14
C SER A 639 1.18 -10.20 -24.41
N THR A 640 1.15 -9.80 -23.13
CA THR A 640 2.38 -9.73 -22.33
C THR A 640 2.44 -10.91 -21.38
N LYS A 641 3.63 -11.48 -21.20
CA LYS A 641 3.83 -12.68 -20.37
C LYS A 641 4.99 -12.50 -19.41
N THR A 642 4.74 -12.74 -18.14
CA THR A 642 5.75 -12.75 -17.08
C THR A 642 5.71 -14.09 -16.35
N LYS A 643 6.89 -14.65 -16.04
CA LYS A 643 7.05 -15.84 -15.21
C LYS A 643 7.85 -15.47 -13.97
N GLN A 644 7.34 -15.80 -12.79
CA GLN A 644 7.99 -15.54 -11.51
C GLN A 644 8.22 -16.86 -10.78
N LEU A 645 9.39 -17.00 -10.15
CA LEU A 645 9.79 -18.14 -9.34
C LEU A 645 10.04 -17.68 -7.90
N PHE A 646 9.43 -18.33 -6.92
CA PHE A 646 9.45 -17.97 -5.50
C PHE A 646 10.01 -19.10 -4.65
N PHE A 647 10.64 -18.73 -3.54
CA PHE A 647 10.86 -19.63 -2.41
C PHE A 647 9.56 -19.89 -1.65
N ARG A 648 9.43 -21.10 -1.11
CA ARG A 648 8.22 -21.61 -0.45
C ARG A 648 8.45 -21.91 1.03
N GLY A 649 9.70 -22.13 1.44
CA GLY A 649 10.06 -22.43 2.82
C GLY A 649 9.78 -23.86 3.25
N MET A 650 9.91 -24.85 2.36
CA MET A 650 9.61 -26.26 2.65
C MET A 650 10.78 -27.02 3.32
N HIS A 651 12.01 -26.50 3.31
CA HIS A 651 13.16 -27.21 3.87
C HIS A 651 13.11 -27.24 5.40
N GLY A 652 13.35 -28.40 6.00
CA GLY A 652 13.26 -28.61 7.44
C GLY A 652 11.85 -28.92 7.97
N ASP A 653 10.85 -28.94 7.08
CA ASP A 653 9.48 -29.35 7.42
C ASP A 653 9.42 -30.77 8.00
N ARG A 654 8.37 -31.03 8.78
CA ARG A 654 8.05 -32.37 9.28
C ARG A 654 7.64 -33.27 8.12
N THR A 655 8.04 -34.54 8.20
CA THR A 655 7.55 -35.62 7.33
C THR A 655 7.05 -36.78 8.19
N ASP A 656 6.57 -37.85 7.56
CA ASP A 656 6.21 -39.09 8.28
C ASP A 656 7.40 -39.69 9.06
N SER A 657 8.63 -39.36 8.67
CA SER A 657 9.85 -39.79 9.36
C SER A 657 10.21 -38.93 10.58
N GLY A 658 9.50 -37.82 10.82
CA GLY A 658 9.75 -36.90 11.92
C GLY A 658 10.08 -35.46 11.48
N TRP A 659 10.44 -34.63 12.46
CA TRP A 659 10.78 -33.21 12.29
C TRP A 659 12.14 -33.00 11.63
N GLY A 660 12.29 -31.93 10.85
CA GLY A 660 13.58 -31.54 10.28
C GLY A 660 14.04 -32.39 9.09
N ASN A 661 13.22 -33.33 8.62
CA ASN A 661 13.64 -34.35 7.65
C ASN A 661 13.34 -33.98 6.19
N ARG A 662 12.52 -32.96 5.91
CA ARG A 662 12.26 -32.54 4.52
C ARG A 662 13.47 -31.82 3.93
N THR A 663 14.02 -32.36 2.85
CA THR A 663 15.00 -31.65 2.00
C THR A 663 14.29 -31.02 0.81
N ALA A 664 14.20 -29.69 0.77
CA ALA A 664 13.64 -28.95 -0.36
C ALA A 664 14.62 -27.90 -0.91
N ASN A 665 14.64 -27.78 -2.23
CA ASN A 665 15.39 -26.76 -2.96
C ASN A 665 14.55 -26.14 -4.07
N ILE A 666 14.89 -24.90 -4.45
CA ILE A 666 14.37 -24.21 -5.62
C ILE A 666 15.50 -24.05 -6.66
N THR A 667 15.17 -24.32 -7.92
CA THR A 667 16.08 -24.26 -9.07
C THR A 667 15.55 -23.24 -10.07
N ASN A 668 16.36 -22.22 -10.40
CA ASN A 668 16.02 -21.22 -11.40
C ASN A 668 16.24 -21.73 -12.84
N SER A 669 15.86 -20.92 -13.84
CA SER A 669 16.05 -21.26 -15.25
C SER A 669 17.52 -21.39 -15.71
N GLU A 670 18.48 -21.12 -14.83
CA GLU A 670 19.93 -21.26 -15.07
C GLU A 670 20.53 -22.48 -14.39
N ASN A 671 19.67 -23.35 -13.85
CA ASN A 671 20.04 -24.54 -13.09
C ASN A 671 20.82 -24.23 -11.81
N GLN A 672 20.76 -23.00 -11.30
CA GLN A 672 21.26 -22.68 -9.97
C GLN A 672 20.24 -23.14 -8.94
N GLN A 673 20.71 -23.85 -7.91
CA GLN A 673 19.88 -24.43 -6.87
C GLN A 673 20.13 -23.76 -5.53
N TYR A 674 19.06 -23.38 -4.85
CA TYR A 674 19.10 -22.80 -3.50
C TYR A 674 18.18 -23.58 -2.56
N THR A 675 18.63 -23.76 -1.32
CA THR A 675 17.83 -24.39 -0.27
C THR A 675 16.62 -23.55 0.08
N ASP A 676 15.46 -24.21 0.16
CA ASP A 676 14.15 -23.59 0.34
C ASP A 676 13.80 -23.40 1.83
N LEU A 677 14.62 -22.63 2.54
CA LEU A 677 14.53 -22.45 4.00
C LEU A 677 13.25 -21.72 4.41
N TYR A 678 12.65 -22.12 5.54
CA TYR A 678 11.40 -21.57 6.09
C TYR A 678 11.26 -20.04 5.98
N TYR A 679 12.26 -19.29 6.44
CA TYR A 679 12.24 -17.83 6.46
C TYR A 679 12.39 -17.17 5.08
N ARG A 680 12.66 -17.92 4.01
CA ARG A 680 12.68 -17.42 2.62
C ARG A 680 11.31 -17.49 1.95
N ALA A 681 10.30 -18.07 2.61
CA ALA A 681 8.96 -18.20 2.03
C ALA A 681 8.46 -16.85 1.47
N GLY A 682 8.01 -16.86 0.22
CA GLY A 682 7.52 -15.66 -0.47
C GLY A 682 8.60 -14.79 -1.14
N PHE A 683 9.90 -15.04 -0.88
CA PHE A 683 10.98 -14.30 -1.54
C PHE A 683 11.03 -14.66 -3.04
N LEU A 684 11.00 -13.64 -3.91
CA LEU A 684 11.14 -13.81 -5.36
C LEU A 684 12.58 -14.23 -5.68
N TYR A 685 12.76 -15.35 -6.38
CA TYR A 685 14.08 -15.85 -6.81
C TYR A 685 14.41 -15.47 -8.25
N GLU A 686 13.42 -15.51 -9.15
CA GLU A 686 13.59 -15.20 -10.57
C GLU A 686 12.33 -14.57 -11.17
N GLU A 687 12.49 -13.57 -12.03
CA GLU A 687 11.46 -12.99 -12.88
C GLU A 687 11.92 -13.04 -14.34
N ILE A 688 11.07 -13.53 -15.24
CA ILE A 688 11.34 -13.58 -16.69
C ILE A 688 10.18 -12.91 -17.42
N VAL A 689 10.49 -11.91 -18.23
CA VAL A 689 9.55 -11.32 -19.19
C VAL A 689 9.75 -12.02 -20.54
N VAL A 690 8.67 -12.54 -21.10
CA VAL A 690 8.68 -13.31 -22.34
C VAL A 690 7.97 -12.52 -23.43
N ASN A 691 8.65 -12.35 -24.56
CA ASN A 691 8.03 -11.82 -25.77
C ASN A 691 7.11 -12.89 -26.36
N THR A 692 5.80 -12.64 -26.33
CA THR A 692 4.80 -13.64 -26.74
C THR A 692 4.78 -13.89 -28.25
N ASP A 693 5.28 -12.97 -29.07
CA ASP A 693 5.33 -13.12 -30.54
C ASP A 693 6.42 -14.11 -30.96
N THR A 694 7.50 -14.19 -30.20
CA THR A 694 8.66 -15.07 -30.49
C THR A 694 8.78 -16.24 -29.53
N ALA A 695 8.04 -16.21 -28.42
CA ALA A 695 8.17 -17.11 -27.27
C ALA A 695 9.57 -17.12 -26.62
N VAL A 696 10.36 -16.05 -26.81
CA VAL A 696 11.71 -15.92 -26.25
C VAL A 696 11.71 -14.98 -25.04
N ALA A 697 12.54 -15.28 -24.04
CA ALA A 697 12.79 -14.38 -22.91
C ALA A 697 13.45 -13.08 -23.41
N ASP A 698 12.86 -11.95 -23.07
CA ASP A 698 13.37 -10.61 -23.39
C ASP A 698 14.25 -10.07 -22.25
N SER A 699 13.75 -10.19 -21.02
CA SER A 699 14.51 -9.85 -19.82
C SER A 699 14.36 -10.90 -18.73
N LYS A 700 15.39 -10.99 -17.89
CA LYS A 700 15.41 -11.83 -16.69
C LYS A 700 15.96 -11.03 -15.52
N LYS A 701 15.41 -11.22 -14.33
CA LYS A 701 15.98 -10.76 -13.07
C LYS A 701 16.14 -11.94 -12.13
N LEU A 702 17.33 -12.10 -11.56
CA LEU A 702 17.60 -13.05 -10.49
C LEU A 702 17.82 -12.29 -9.19
N HIS A 703 17.23 -12.81 -8.12
CA HIS A 703 17.18 -12.19 -6.81
C HIS A 703 17.75 -13.15 -5.78
N PHE A 704 18.80 -12.78 -5.06
CA PHE A 704 19.45 -13.66 -4.10
C PHE A 704 19.28 -13.11 -2.68
N PRO A 705 18.74 -13.90 -1.73
CA PRO A 705 18.52 -13.43 -0.37
C PRO A 705 19.80 -13.36 0.45
N TRP A 706 19.94 -12.31 1.26
CA TRP A 706 20.80 -12.23 2.43
C TRP A 706 19.98 -12.62 3.66
N GLN A 707 20.62 -13.28 4.64
CA GLN A 707 19.95 -13.73 5.85
C GLN A 707 20.82 -13.52 7.09
N TYR A 708 20.17 -13.25 8.22
CA TYR A 708 20.81 -13.20 9.52
C TYR A 708 19.82 -13.53 10.65
N GLN A 709 20.20 -14.42 11.56
CA GLN A 709 19.38 -14.75 12.73
C GLN A 709 19.67 -13.75 13.85
N THR A 710 18.65 -13.02 14.30
CA THR A 710 18.77 -11.97 15.33
C THR A 710 18.34 -12.42 16.72
N GLY A 711 17.57 -13.51 16.81
CA GLY A 711 17.14 -14.08 18.08
C GLY A 711 16.77 -15.55 17.96
N PHE A 712 16.79 -16.24 19.10
CA PHE A 712 16.46 -17.65 19.22
C PHE A 712 15.78 -17.93 20.56
N ASP A 713 14.72 -18.74 20.54
CA ASP A 713 13.92 -19.09 21.72
C ASP A 713 13.79 -20.61 21.79
N SER A 714 14.24 -21.21 22.90
CA SER A 714 14.11 -22.64 23.18
C SER A 714 12.81 -22.91 23.93
N LEU A 715 11.85 -23.55 23.27
CA LEU A 715 10.52 -23.78 23.86
C LEU A 715 10.51 -24.93 24.87
N GLY A 716 9.56 -24.87 25.81
CA GLY A 716 9.35 -25.90 26.83
C GLY A 716 9.10 -27.30 26.28
N GLY A 717 9.36 -28.31 27.12
CA GLY A 717 9.18 -29.72 26.77
C GLY A 717 7.75 -30.01 26.31
N GLY A 718 7.60 -30.75 25.20
CA GLY A 718 6.29 -31.11 24.65
C GLY A 718 5.72 -30.09 23.65
N ILE A 719 6.36 -28.93 23.45
CA ILE A 719 6.04 -27.98 22.38
C ILE A 719 6.90 -28.30 21.16
N MET A 720 6.29 -28.37 19.97
CA MET A 720 6.98 -28.65 18.70
C MET A 720 6.50 -27.71 17.59
N PRO A 721 7.39 -27.16 16.72
CA PRO A 721 8.87 -27.22 16.81
C PRO A 721 9.39 -26.74 18.17
N SER A 722 10.52 -27.29 18.63
CA SER A 722 11.04 -27.03 19.99
C SER A 722 11.81 -25.72 20.11
N ALA A 723 11.81 -24.91 19.05
CA ALA A 723 12.49 -23.61 19.05
C ALA A 723 11.88 -22.67 18.01
N LEU A 724 12.06 -21.37 18.25
CA LEU A 724 11.71 -20.28 17.33
C LEU A 724 12.97 -19.47 17.02
N ALA A 725 12.95 -18.82 15.85
CA ALA A 725 14.06 -17.98 15.43
C ALA A 725 13.53 -16.68 14.80
N ALA A 726 14.10 -15.56 15.23
CA ALA A 726 13.94 -14.28 14.57
C ALA A 726 15.00 -14.15 13.48
N ASN A 727 14.56 -13.92 12.24
CA ASN A 727 15.42 -13.86 11.06
C ASN A 727 15.14 -12.59 10.27
N VAL A 728 16.23 -12.00 9.79
CA VAL A 728 16.20 -10.95 8.78
C VAL A 728 16.41 -11.59 7.43
N VAL A 729 15.55 -11.28 6.47
CA VAL A 729 15.73 -11.64 5.04
C VAL A 729 15.63 -10.39 4.19
N ARG A 730 16.66 -10.13 3.39
CA ARG A 730 16.75 -8.95 2.51
C ARG A 730 17.37 -9.32 1.17
N GLU A 731 17.22 -8.45 0.17
CA GLU A 731 17.92 -8.59 -1.10
C GLU A 731 19.44 -8.46 -0.87
N ASN A 732 20.21 -9.50 -1.23
CA ASN A 732 21.67 -9.42 -1.28
C ASN A 732 22.11 -8.98 -2.67
N THR A 733 21.74 -9.77 -3.68
CA THR A 733 22.26 -9.61 -5.03
C THR A 733 21.11 -9.64 -6.01
N THR A 734 21.05 -8.64 -6.88
CA THR A 734 20.17 -8.65 -8.05
C THR A 734 21.02 -8.75 -9.31
N ILE A 735 20.67 -9.67 -10.21
CA ILE A 735 21.26 -9.77 -11.54
C ILE A 735 20.15 -9.51 -12.55
N SER A 736 20.24 -8.41 -13.30
CA SER A 736 19.31 -8.11 -14.39
C SER A 736 19.98 -8.43 -15.72
N ARG A 737 19.26 -9.12 -16.59
CA ARG A 737 19.67 -9.45 -17.94
C ARG A 737 18.62 -8.96 -18.92
N THR A 738 19.04 -8.22 -19.94
CA THR A 738 18.15 -7.68 -20.97
C THR A 738 18.69 -8.02 -22.34
N ARG A 739 17.82 -8.49 -23.23
CA ARG A 739 18.16 -8.73 -24.62
C ARG A 739 18.32 -7.41 -25.36
N VAL A 740 19.41 -7.28 -26.10
CA VAL A 740 19.72 -6.06 -26.89
C VAL A 740 19.45 -6.25 -28.37
N THR A 741 19.37 -7.49 -28.84
CA THR A 741 19.17 -7.81 -30.26
C THR A 741 17.71 -8.09 -30.56
N SER A 742 17.15 -7.39 -31.55
CA SER A 742 15.79 -7.61 -32.07
C SER A 742 15.69 -8.79 -33.05
N THR A 743 16.78 -9.18 -33.71
CA THR A 743 16.88 -10.36 -34.60
C THR A 743 18.26 -11.02 -34.51
N GLY A 744 18.37 -12.31 -34.87
CA GLY A 744 19.64 -13.08 -34.83
C GLY A 744 19.98 -13.70 -33.46
N SER A 745 21.25 -14.09 -33.27
CA SER A 745 21.75 -14.65 -32.01
C SER A 745 21.55 -13.65 -30.87
N PRO A 746 21.00 -14.06 -29.72
CA PRO A 746 20.68 -13.15 -28.64
C PRO A 746 21.96 -12.59 -28.00
N VAL A 747 22.22 -11.30 -28.19
CA VAL A 747 23.14 -10.54 -27.34
C VAL A 747 22.37 -10.05 -26.13
N MET A 748 22.89 -10.36 -24.94
CA MET A 748 22.35 -9.95 -23.65
C MET A 748 23.25 -8.92 -22.99
N THR A 749 22.65 -8.02 -22.22
CA THR A 749 23.36 -7.16 -21.27
C THR A 749 23.02 -7.55 -19.86
N ASP A 750 24.06 -7.71 -19.05
CA ASP A 750 23.95 -8.06 -17.65
C ASP A 750 24.37 -6.87 -16.78
N THR A 751 23.62 -6.63 -15.71
CA THR A 751 24.00 -5.73 -14.62
C THR A 751 23.84 -6.48 -13.30
N LYS A 752 24.82 -6.36 -12.40
CA LYS A 752 24.77 -6.98 -11.08
C LYS A 752 24.92 -5.92 -10.00
N THR A 753 24.01 -5.95 -9.03
CA THR A 753 24.06 -5.12 -7.83
C THR A 753 24.18 -6.02 -6.62
N THR A 754 25.10 -5.72 -5.70
CA THR A 754 25.28 -6.43 -4.43
C THR A 754 25.14 -5.45 -3.27
N THR A 755 24.35 -5.80 -2.25
CA THR A 755 24.01 -4.97 -1.10
C THR A 755 24.56 -5.60 0.19
N THR A 756 25.33 -4.84 0.95
CA THR A 756 25.87 -5.26 2.26
C THR A 756 25.01 -4.68 3.39
N TRP A 757 24.60 -5.54 4.31
CA TRP A 757 23.70 -5.19 5.41
C TRP A 757 24.41 -5.17 6.77
N ASP A 758 24.05 -4.21 7.61
CA ASP A 758 24.36 -4.20 9.05
C ASP A 758 23.28 -5.00 9.79
N PRO A 759 23.59 -6.19 10.32
CA PRO A 759 22.61 -7.05 10.97
C PRO A 759 22.07 -6.50 12.28
N ALA A 760 22.78 -5.61 12.97
CA ALA A 760 22.35 -5.10 14.27
C ALA A 760 21.12 -4.19 14.17
N PHE A 761 20.99 -3.48 13.04
CA PHE A 761 19.93 -2.49 12.80
C PHE A 761 19.17 -2.71 11.48
N VAL A 762 19.48 -3.78 10.74
CA VAL A 762 18.80 -4.16 9.49
C VAL A 762 18.82 -3.03 8.46
N ARG A 763 19.99 -2.46 8.21
CA ARG A 763 20.18 -1.31 7.30
C ARG A 763 21.31 -1.52 6.31
N VAL A 764 21.23 -0.85 5.17
CA VAL A 764 22.23 -0.95 4.10
C VAL A 764 23.48 -0.17 4.47
N THR A 765 24.66 -0.77 4.34
CA THR A 765 25.95 -0.08 4.56
C THR A 765 26.72 0.14 3.27
N GLN A 766 26.56 -0.75 2.28
CA GLN A 766 27.23 -0.66 0.99
C GLN A 766 26.35 -1.20 -0.13
N ILE A 767 26.48 -0.62 -1.32
CA ILE A 767 25.89 -1.10 -2.57
C ILE A 767 26.99 -1.08 -3.64
N THR A 768 27.35 -2.24 -4.18
CA THR A 768 28.27 -2.36 -5.30
C THR A 768 27.48 -2.61 -6.59
N ASN A 769 27.72 -1.79 -7.61
CA ASN A 769 27.24 -1.99 -8.97
C ASN A 769 28.41 -2.43 -9.86
N ASN A 770 28.29 -3.60 -10.46
CA ASN A 770 29.31 -4.20 -11.32
C ASN A 770 29.31 -3.66 -12.76
N GLY A 771 28.58 -2.59 -13.03
CA GLY A 771 28.51 -2.02 -14.37
C GLY A 771 27.72 -2.92 -15.33
N LYS A 772 27.83 -2.60 -16.62
CA LYS A 772 27.12 -3.30 -17.69
C LYS A 772 28.08 -4.18 -18.49
N VAL A 773 27.77 -5.46 -18.60
CA VAL A 773 28.57 -6.39 -19.41
C VAL A 773 27.76 -6.91 -20.61
N LEU A 774 28.37 -6.96 -21.80
CA LEU A 774 27.75 -7.51 -23.02
C LEU A 774 28.29 -8.92 -23.31
N PHE A 775 27.39 -9.87 -23.57
CA PHE A 775 27.78 -11.23 -23.95
C PHE A 775 26.96 -11.77 -25.12
N ASN A 776 27.60 -12.61 -25.94
CA ASN A 776 27.06 -13.16 -27.20
C ASN A 776 26.62 -14.64 -27.07
N THR A 777 26.56 -15.24 -25.87
CA THR A 777 26.20 -16.67 -25.72
C THR A 777 25.40 -16.98 -24.44
N THR A 778 24.72 -18.12 -24.43
CA THR A 778 23.86 -18.67 -23.36
C THR A 778 24.62 -19.31 -22.19
N THR A 779 25.95 -19.23 -22.15
CA THR A 779 26.77 -19.82 -21.08
C THR A 779 27.18 -18.79 -20.04
N ASN A 780 26.84 -19.08 -18.78
CA ASN A 780 27.11 -18.31 -17.55
C ASN A 780 28.59 -17.88 -17.40
N PRO A 781 28.91 -16.56 -17.30
CA PRO A 781 30.28 -16.08 -17.14
C PRO A 781 30.73 -15.80 -15.69
N TYR A 782 30.02 -16.18 -14.63
CA TYR A 782 30.46 -15.84 -13.25
C TYR A 782 31.65 -16.65 -12.69
N GLY A 783 32.42 -17.31 -13.55
CA GLY A 783 33.75 -17.82 -13.23
C GLY A 783 34.80 -17.09 -14.07
N ASP A 784 35.42 -16.06 -13.50
CA ASP A 784 36.56 -15.28 -14.04
C ASP A 784 36.26 -14.51 -15.35
N ASP A 785 35.78 -13.27 -15.19
CA ASP A 785 35.33 -12.43 -16.31
C ASP A 785 36.51 -11.75 -17.02
N THR A 786 36.68 -12.06 -18.31
CA THR A 786 37.70 -11.48 -19.21
C THR A 786 37.11 -10.58 -20.28
N GLY A 787 35.81 -10.23 -20.19
CA GLY A 787 35.07 -9.44 -21.18
C GLY A 787 34.43 -8.17 -20.60
N THR A 788 35.12 -7.40 -19.78
CA THR A 788 34.55 -6.24 -19.08
C THR A 788 34.66 -4.94 -19.89
N TYR A 789 33.58 -4.15 -19.95
CA TYR A 789 33.70 -2.69 -20.15
C TYR A 789 34.17 -2.07 -18.83
N ALA A 790 35.44 -2.29 -18.48
CA ALA A 790 35.99 -1.78 -17.22
C ALA A 790 35.88 -0.24 -17.17
N GLY A 791 35.36 0.30 -16.06
CA GLY A 791 35.32 1.74 -15.78
C GLY A 791 33.94 2.34 -15.47
N ASP A 792 32.85 1.58 -15.58
CA ASP A 792 31.49 2.02 -15.21
C ASP A 792 31.02 1.45 -13.85
N GLU A 793 31.87 0.70 -13.15
CA GLU A 793 31.56 0.15 -11.84
C GLU A 793 31.53 1.23 -10.76
N THR A 794 30.61 1.10 -9.80
CA THR A 794 30.49 2.05 -8.69
C THR A 794 30.23 1.34 -7.37
N CYS A 795 30.77 1.87 -6.28
CA CYS A 795 30.46 1.43 -4.92
C CYS A 795 29.92 2.59 -4.08
N THR A 796 28.69 2.45 -3.59
CA THR A 796 28.05 3.42 -2.69
C THR A 796 28.21 2.94 -1.26
N LYS A 797 28.74 3.77 -0.37
CA LYS A 797 28.84 3.53 1.08
C LYS A 797 27.91 4.47 1.83
N LEU A 798 27.14 3.93 2.78
CA LEU A 798 26.28 4.70 3.68
C LEU A 798 26.82 4.67 5.12
N GLU A 799 26.83 5.84 5.75
CA GLU A 799 27.07 6.01 7.18
C GLU A 799 25.82 6.61 7.84
N TYR A 800 25.66 6.40 9.13
CA TYR A 800 24.42 6.73 9.84
C TYR A 800 24.68 7.49 11.13
N ALA A 801 23.84 8.49 11.39
CA ALA A 801 23.64 9.07 12.71
C ALA A 801 22.65 8.17 13.46
N ALA A 802 23.09 7.51 14.53
CA ALA A 802 22.29 6.50 15.21
C ALA A 802 22.43 6.53 16.73
N THR A 803 21.33 6.22 17.42
CA THR A 803 21.28 6.07 18.88
C THR A 803 20.24 5.05 19.30
N THR A 804 20.60 4.13 20.20
CA THR A 804 19.68 3.14 20.78
C THR A 804 18.82 3.72 21.90
N ALA A 805 19.15 4.91 22.41
CA ALA A 805 18.39 5.57 23.48
C ALA A 805 17.00 6.02 23.02
N ALA A 806 16.90 6.53 21.79
CA ALA A 806 15.64 6.87 21.12
C ALA A 806 15.23 5.86 20.04
N TRP A 807 16.01 4.79 19.87
CA TRP A 807 15.91 3.80 18.79
C TRP A 807 15.84 4.43 17.39
N MET A 808 16.65 5.46 17.18
CA MET A 808 16.81 6.10 15.88
C MET A 808 18.06 5.52 15.22
N THR A 809 17.87 4.61 14.27
CA THR A 809 18.95 3.77 13.72
C THR A 809 19.07 3.87 12.20
N ASN A 810 18.16 4.59 11.54
CA ASN A 810 18.06 4.66 10.07
C ASN A 810 18.38 6.04 9.44
N ARG A 811 18.95 7.00 10.20
CA ARG A 811 19.28 8.33 9.66
C ARG A 811 20.62 8.32 8.94
N VAL A 812 20.61 8.32 7.60
CA VAL A 812 21.82 8.38 6.78
C VAL A 812 22.54 9.70 7.01
N SER A 813 23.73 9.67 7.59
CA SER A 813 24.54 10.86 7.84
C SER A 813 25.54 11.14 6.73
N ALA A 814 25.97 10.12 5.98
CA ALA A 814 26.80 10.33 4.81
C ALA A 814 26.57 9.26 3.74
N THR A 815 26.66 9.69 2.50
CA THR A 815 26.68 8.81 1.32
C THR A 815 27.94 9.12 0.52
N PHE A 816 28.71 8.09 0.18
CA PHE A 816 29.92 8.21 -0.64
C PHE A 816 29.78 7.29 -1.85
N ILE A 817 29.95 7.84 -3.05
CA ILE A 817 29.94 7.06 -4.29
C ILE A 817 31.37 7.05 -4.82
N ASN A 818 31.97 5.87 -4.89
CA ASN A 818 33.29 5.67 -5.45
C ASN A 818 33.22 4.96 -6.80
N SER A 819 34.18 5.23 -7.67
CA SER A 819 34.44 4.42 -8.87
C SER A 819 35.02 3.07 -8.48
N GLY A 820 34.65 2.02 -9.21
CA GLY A 820 35.12 0.66 -8.99
C GLY A 820 34.22 -0.16 -8.07
N LEU A 821 34.58 -1.44 -7.91
CA LEU A 821 33.80 -2.42 -7.16
C LEU A 821 33.99 -2.35 -5.64
N THR A 822 35.08 -1.74 -5.19
CA THR A 822 35.44 -1.69 -3.77
C THR A 822 35.08 -0.34 -3.19
N CYS A 823 34.34 -0.35 -2.08
CA CYS A 823 34.09 0.85 -1.28
C CYS A 823 35.36 1.20 -0.50
N THR A 824 36.37 1.74 -1.20
CA THR A 824 37.62 2.21 -0.60
C THR A 824 37.37 3.43 0.29
N ALA A 825 38.35 3.78 1.12
CA ALA A 825 38.35 5.09 1.76
C ALA A 825 38.24 6.19 0.68
N MET A 826 37.54 7.29 0.99
CA MET A 826 37.44 8.40 0.07
C MET A 826 38.85 8.86 -0.37
N SER A 827 39.01 9.13 -1.65
CA SER A 827 40.22 9.70 -2.24
C SER A 827 39.88 10.62 -3.41
N GLN A 828 40.81 11.50 -3.78
CA GLN A 828 40.65 12.41 -4.91
C GLN A 828 40.40 11.69 -6.24
N THR A 829 40.97 10.49 -6.41
CA THR A 829 40.94 9.76 -7.68
C THR A 829 39.82 8.75 -7.78
N ALA A 830 39.17 8.39 -6.66
CA ALA A 830 38.15 7.35 -6.63
C ALA A 830 36.75 7.88 -6.25
N THR A 831 36.64 9.01 -5.53
CA THR A 831 35.34 9.53 -5.09
C THR A 831 34.67 10.28 -6.24
N LEU A 832 33.50 9.79 -6.66
CA LEU A 832 32.67 10.42 -7.69
C LEU A 832 31.73 11.47 -7.09
N ALA A 833 31.14 11.18 -5.93
CA ALA A 833 30.28 12.09 -5.20
C ALA A 833 30.28 11.77 -3.70
N ALA A 834 30.05 12.78 -2.87
CA ALA A 834 29.78 12.57 -1.45
C ALA A 834 28.83 13.62 -0.89
N THR A 835 27.87 13.17 -0.09
CA THR A 835 26.87 14.02 0.59
C THR A 835 26.88 13.71 2.08
N ARG A 836 26.77 14.74 2.91
CA ARG A 836 26.64 14.64 4.37
C ARG A 836 25.34 15.28 4.81
N THR A 837 24.62 14.61 5.69
CA THR A 837 23.43 15.13 6.36
C THR A 837 23.66 15.15 7.87
N TYR A 838 23.38 16.30 8.48
CA TYR A 838 23.40 16.53 9.91
C TYR A 838 21.97 16.61 10.41
N TYR A 839 21.72 16.14 11.62
CA TYR A 839 20.40 16.03 12.19
C TYR A 839 20.31 16.82 13.49
N ASP A 840 19.12 17.33 13.81
CA ASP A 840 18.78 17.94 15.10
C ASP A 840 19.74 19.09 15.53
N ASN A 841 20.26 19.85 14.56
CA ASN A 841 21.24 20.92 14.73
C ASN A 841 22.59 20.48 15.30
N GLU A 842 22.91 19.18 15.22
CA GLU A 842 24.24 18.68 15.56
C GLU A 842 25.31 19.26 14.64
N THR A 843 26.47 19.55 15.21
CA THR A 843 27.61 20.14 14.48
C THR A 843 28.62 19.07 14.01
N VAL A 844 28.46 17.83 14.48
CA VAL A 844 29.30 16.69 14.14
C VAL A 844 28.50 15.74 13.25
N ASN A 845 29.03 15.39 12.08
CA ASN A 845 28.37 14.46 11.18
C ASN A 845 28.34 13.06 11.81
N GLY A 846 27.20 12.38 11.72
CA GLY A 846 26.98 11.08 12.39
C GLY A 846 26.57 11.19 13.86
N ALA A 847 26.47 12.38 14.44
CA ALA A 847 25.95 12.57 15.79
C ALA A 847 24.42 12.76 15.79
N LEU A 848 23.82 12.40 16.92
CA LEU A 848 22.46 12.76 17.33
C LEU A 848 22.53 13.31 18.77
N PRO A 849 21.52 14.05 19.23
CA PRO A 849 21.45 14.55 20.59
C PRO A 849 21.66 13.42 21.62
N THR A 850 22.38 13.75 22.69
CA THR A 850 22.76 12.75 23.71
C THR A 850 21.61 12.28 24.59
N THR A 851 20.54 13.07 24.71
CA THR A 851 19.34 12.70 25.47
C THR A 851 18.21 12.29 24.53
N ALA A 852 17.53 11.18 24.83
CA ALA A 852 16.47 10.66 23.97
C ALA A 852 15.37 11.70 23.70
N ALA A 853 15.00 12.53 24.68
CA ALA A 853 13.95 13.54 24.54
C ALA A 853 14.26 14.62 23.48
N GLN A 854 15.54 14.83 23.13
CA GLN A 854 15.96 15.81 22.13
C GLN A 854 16.09 15.21 20.73
N VAL A 855 16.17 13.89 20.61
CA VAL A 855 16.36 13.19 19.33
C VAL A 855 15.05 13.22 18.53
N ARG A 856 15.06 14.00 17.45
CA ARG A 856 13.96 14.17 16.49
C ARG A 856 14.28 13.56 15.12
N GLY A 857 15.56 13.47 14.77
CA GLY A 857 16.03 12.89 13.51
C GLY A 857 15.72 13.77 12.30
N LEU A 858 15.63 15.09 12.47
CA LEU A 858 15.28 16.00 11.40
C LEU A 858 16.53 16.57 10.74
N PRO A 859 16.66 16.50 9.39
CA PRO A 859 17.86 16.94 8.70
C PRO A 859 17.98 18.47 8.79
N SER A 860 18.98 18.96 9.52
CA SER A 860 19.18 20.38 9.81
C SER A 860 20.25 21.03 8.92
N LYS A 861 21.16 20.24 8.36
CA LYS A 861 22.19 20.73 7.42
C LYS A 861 22.56 19.63 6.43
N THR A 862 22.64 19.99 5.16
CA THR A 862 23.21 19.13 4.11
C THR A 862 24.47 19.77 3.55
N GLU A 863 25.49 18.96 3.31
CA GLU A 863 26.73 19.38 2.65
C GLU A 863 27.08 18.42 1.52
N GLU A 864 27.69 18.96 0.47
CA GLU A 864 28.18 18.18 -0.67
C GLU A 864 29.67 18.42 -0.87
N LEU A 865 30.36 17.39 -1.38
CA LEU A 865 31.76 17.48 -1.74
C LEU A 865 31.95 18.51 -2.85
N SER A 866 32.65 19.60 -2.55
CA SER A 866 32.85 20.70 -3.50
C SER A 866 34.26 20.75 -4.07
N GLU A 867 35.26 20.39 -3.27
CA GLU A 867 36.65 20.40 -3.70
C GLU A 867 37.46 19.35 -2.95
N TRP A 868 38.62 18.98 -3.49
CA TRP A 868 39.58 18.11 -2.83
C TRP A 868 40.98 18.72 -2.85
N THR A 869 41.37 19.46 -1.80
CA THR A 869 42.68 20.13 -1.69
C THR A 869 43.16 20.31 -0.23
N PRO A 870 44.17 19.57 0.29
CA PRO A 870 44.59 18.19 -0.01
C PRO A 870 43.66 17.12 0.61
N ALA A 871 42.59 17.54 1.27
CA ALA A 871 41.53 16.72 1.85
C ALA A 871 40.17 17.12 1.25
N ALA A 872 39.15 16.29 1.49
CA ALA A 872 37.78 16.57 1.05
C ALA A 872 37.24 17.84 1.73
N SER A 873 36.85 18.82 0.93
CA SER A 873 36.16 20.03 1.33
C SER A 873 34.68 19.94 0.97
N TYR A 874 33.83 20.33 1.90
CA TYR A 874 32.38 20.25 1.76
C TYR A 874 31.78 21.65 1.80
N THR A 875 30.79 21.89 0.95
CA THR A 875 30.00 23.13 0.95
C THR A 875 28.59 22.82 1.42
N ALA A 876 28.05 23.65 2.33
CA ALA A 876 26.67 23.51 2.77
C ALA A 876 25.72 23.84 1.61
N THR A 877 24.84 22.89 1.28
CA THR A 877 23.83 23.04 0.23
C THR A 877 22.47 23.43 0.78
N GLY A 878 22.23 23.20 2.07
CA GLY A 878 21.02 23.66 2.74
C GLY A 878 21.16 23.67 4.26
N LEU A 879 20.56 24.66 4.91
CA LEU A 879 20.30 24.66 6.36
C LEU A 879 18.79 24.70 6.57
N THR A 880 18.25 23.78 7.38
CA THR A 880 16.81 23.72 7.66
C THR A 880 16.53 23.84 9.14
N ALA A 881 15.63 24.75 9.51
CA ALA A 881 15.09 24.83 10.87
C ALA A 881 13.65 24.30 10.88
N TYR A 882 13.22 23.80 12.04
CA TYR A 882 11.92 23.16 12.21
C TYR A 882 11.16 23.74 13.41
N ASP A 883 9.83 23.71 13.34
CA ASP A 883 8.98 23.96 14.50
C ASP A 883 8.86 22.72 15.41
N ASP A 884 8.05 22.84 16.46
CA ASP A 884 7.78 21.76 17.41
C ASP A 884 7.04 20.55 16.82
N LEU A 885 6.34 20.71 15.69
CA LEU A 885 5.62 19.62 15.01
C LEU A 885 6.52 18.85 14.04
N GLY A 886 7.71 19.37 13.73
CA GLY A 886 8.62 18.78 12.75
C GLY A 886 8.51 19.38 11.35
N ARG A 887 7.79 20.49 11.18
CA ARG A 887 7.69 21.17 9.88
C ARG A 887 8.82 22.16 9.67
N ALA A 888 9.31 22.27 8.45
CA ALA A 888 10.33 23.25 8.10
C ALA A 888 9.80 24.69 8.26
N THR A 889 10.51 25.52 9.02
CA THR A 889 10.22 26.94 9.25
C THR A 889 11.22 27.86 8.59
N SER A 890 12.42 27.38 8.27
CA SER A 890 13.34 28.09 7.40
C SER A 890 14.25 27.16 6.63
N VAL A 891 14.61 27.56 5.42
CA VAL A 891 15.65 26.94 4.59
C VAL A 891 16.61 28.01 4.12
N THR A 892 17.91 27.81 4.32
CA THR A 892 18.97 28.68 3.77
C THR A 892 19.66 27.96 2.63
N ASP A 893 19.81 28.61 1.48
CA ASP A 893 20.46 28.05 0.29
C ASP A 893 22.00 28.23 0.30
N THR A 894 22.66 27.72 -0.75
CA THR A 894 24.13 27.82 -0.98
C THR A 894 24.65 29.26 -1.06
N THR A 895 23.80 30.23 -1.39
CA THR A 895 24.13 31.66 -1.48
C THR A 895 23.84 32.43 -0.18
N ASN A 896 23.50 31.72 0.90
CA ASN A 896 23.07 32.24 2.19
C ASN A 896 21.75 33.03 2.15
N ARG A 897 20.89 32.84 1.13
CA ARG A 897 19.56 33.45 1.13
C ARG A 897 18.61 32.63 1.99
N LEU A 898 17.84 33.32 2.82
CA LEU A 898 16.91 32.72 3.76
C LEU A 898 15.49 32.66 3.18
N THR A 899 14.89 31.48 3.15
CA THR A 899 13.46 31.29 2.94
C THR A 899 12.83 30.91 4.28
N THR A 900 11.78 31.60 4.70
CA THR A 900 11.04 31.29 5.94
C THR A 900 9.61 30.87 5.64
N THR A 901 9.07 29.94 6.41
CA THR A 901 7.69 29.48 6.32
C THR A 901 7.01 29.64 7.67
N THR A 902 5.90 30.38 7.70
CA THR A 902 5.04 30.55 8.86
C THR A 902 3.74 29.78 8.65
N TYR A 903 3.33 28.98 9.62
CA TYR A 903 2.07 28.23 9.61
C TYR A 903 1.07 28.85 10.58
N THR A 904 -0.18 29.02 10.12
CA THR A 904 -1.28 29.57 10.92
C THR A 904 -2.43 28.59 11.01
N PRO A 905 -2.85 28.16 12.21
CA PRO A 905 -2.15 28.34 13.48
C PRO A 905 -0.86 27.51 13.53
N GLN A 906 0.05 27.91 14.42
CA GLN A 906 1.33 27.22 14.58
C GLN A 906 1.14 25.83 15.21
N LEU A 907 0.20 25.66 16.14
CA LEU A 907 -0.06 24.41 16.87
C LEU A 907 -1.56 24.11 16.99
N GLY A 908 -1.90 22.83 17.18
CA GLY A 908 -3.14 22.37 17.81
C GLY A 908 -4.45 22.48 17.01
N ASN A 909 -4.46 23.07 15.82
CA ASN A 909 -5.61 23.10 14.92
C ASN A 909 -5.13 22.88 13.47
N PRO A 910 -6.01 22.49 12.54
CA PRO A 910 -5.66 22.40 11.12
C PRO A 910 -5.04 23.69 10.60
N VAL A 911 -4.06 23.58 9.72
CA VAL A 911 -3.41 24.75 9.10
C VAL A 911 -4.41 25.42 8.16
N THR A 912 -4.63 26.70 8.37
CA THR A 912 -5.55 27.55 7.59
C THR A 912 -4.82 28.57 6.72
N SER A 913 -3.54 28.84 7.01
CA SER A 913 -2.69 29.64 6.14
C SER A 913 -1.22 29.29 6.29
N THR A 914 -0.48 29.37 5.19
CA THR A 914 0.98 29.31 5.14
C THR A 914 1.50 30.60 4.50
N LYS A 915 2.56 31.18 5.07
CA LYS A 915 3.27 32.33 4.50
C LYS A 915 4.72 31.95 4.29
N ILE A 916 5.18 32.04 3.04
CA ILE A 916 6.57 31.83 2.65
C ILE A 916 7.18 33.19 2.34
N THR A 917 8.31 33.52 2.96
CA THR A 917 9.07 34.74 2.68
C THR A 917 10.46 34.35 2.21
N GLN A 918 10.79 34.63 0.95
CA GLN A 918 12.12 34.39 0.37
C GLN A 918 12.93 35.68 0.38
N VAL A 919 14.07 35.72 1.07
CA VAL A 919 15.01 36.84 1.00
C VAL A 919 15.76 36.77 -0.34
N VAL A 920 15.59 37.80 -1.18
CA VAL A 920 16.26 37.88 -2.50
C VAL A 920 17.55 38.69 -2.45
N ASN A 921 17.73 39.51 -1.41
CA ASN A 921 18.95 40.29 -1.21
C ASN A 921 19.33 40.35 0.27
N ASN A 922 20.42 39.66 0.62
CA ASN A 922 20.91 39.55 2.00
C ASN A 922 21.42 40.88 2.58
N THR A 923 21.80 41.85 1.75
CA THR A 923 22.31 43.16 2.19
C THR A 923 21.19 44.11 2.58
N THR A 924 20.07 44.08 1.85
CA THR A 924 18.92 44.97 2.06
C THR A 924 17.82 44.34 2.90
N GLY A 925 17.81 43.00 3.02
CA GLY A 925 16.72 42.26 3.66
C GLY A 925 15.43 42.23 2.83
N ALA A 926 15.47 42.65 1.57
CA ALA A 926 14.30 42.61 0.68
C ALA A 926 13.86 41.16 0.46
N GLY A 927 12.55 40.90 0.63
CA GLY A 927 11.97 39.58 0.50
C GLY A 927 10.74 39.54 -0.40
N LEU A 928 10.48 38.37 -0.97
CA LEU A 928 9.29 38.04 -1.76
C LEU A 928 8.36 37.20 -0.89
N ASP A 929 7.16 37.73 -0.62
CA ASP A 929 6.16 37.08 0.23
C ASP A 929 5.14 36.32 -0.62
N THR A 930 4.95 35.02 -0.39
CA THR A 930 3.83 34.25 -0.92
C THR A 930 2.96 33.81 0.25
N THR A 931 1.64 34.03 0.16
CA THR A 931 0.70 33.60 1.21
C THR A 931 -0.37 32.70 0.61
N THR A 932 -0.52 31.50 1.15
CA THR A 932 -1.58 30.57 0.80
C THR A 932 -2.57 30.48 1.96
N THR A 933 -3.87 30.53 1.67
CA THR A 933 -4.93 30.14 2.62
C THR A 933 -5.43 28.76 2.24
N LEU A 934 -5.78 27.95 3.23
CA LEU A 934 -6.15 26.55 3.07
C LEU A 934 -7.57 26.32 3.58
N ASP A 935 -8.31 25.42 2.92
CA ASP A 935 -9.52 24.83 3.47
C ASP A 935 -9.13 24.03 4.71
N PRO A 936 -9.65 24.38 5.90
CA PRO A 936 -9.27 23.69 7.13
C PRO A 936 -9.77 22.24 7.19
N LEU A 937 -10.70 21.81 6.32
CA LEU A 937 -11.22 20.44 6.31
C LEU A 937 -10.37 19.48 5.48
N ARG A 938 -9.88 19.91 4.31
CA ARG A 938 -9.09 19.06 3.40
C ARG A 938 -7.66 19.51 3.20
N GLY A 939 -7.25 20.67 3.75
CA GLY A 939 -5.91 21.23 3.55
C GLY A 939 -5.66 21.72 2.13
N LEU A 940 -6.72 22.04 1.37
CA LEU A 940 -6.63 22.43 -0.05
C LEU A 940 -6.47 23.96 -0.22
N PRO A 941 -5.63 24.46 -1.16
CA PRO A 941 -5.43 25.89 -1.37
C PRO A 941 -6.67 26.65 -1.83
N LEU A 942 -7.18 27.59 -1.02
CA LEU A 942 -8.31 28.47 -1.35
C LEU A 942 -7.86 29.75 -2.04
N THR A 943 -6.83 30.41 -1.52
CA THR A 943 -6.23 31.60 -2.14
C THR A 943 -4.73 31.51 -2.11
N VAL A 944 -4.07 31.96 -3.16
CA VAL A 944 -2.62 32.14 -3.21
C VAL A 944 -2.33 33.57 -3.63
N THR A 945 -1.74 34.34 -2.72
CA THR A 945 -1.21 35.67 -2.98
C THR A 945 0.26 35.54 -3.31
N ASP A 946 0.65 35.93 -4.53
CA ASP A 946 2.04 35.92 -4.96
C ASP A 946 2.85 37.11 -4.41
N ALA A 947 4.15 37.10 -4.71
CA ALA A 947 5.09 38.15 -4.30
C ALA A 947 4.76 39.56 -4.84
N ASN A 948 3.95 39.66 -5.89
CA ASN A 948 3.48 40.92 -6.47
C ASN A 948 2.14 41.38 -5.86
N GLY A 949 1.65 40.69 -4.82
CA GLY A 949 0.36 40.96 -4.19
C GLY A 949 -0.84 40.56 -5.06
N LYS A 950 -0.62 39.70 -6.06
CA LYS A 950 -1.64 39.22 -6.99
C LYS A 950 -2.24 37.92 -6.46
N VAL A 951 -3.57 37.84 -6.48
CA VAL A 951 -4.31 36.73 -5.85
C VAL A 951 -4.87 35.80 -6.91
N THR A 952 -4.55 34.51 -6.79
CA THR A 952 -5.24 33.41 -7.47
C THR A 952 -6.16 32.71 -6.48
N THR A 953 -7.39 32.38 -6.87
CA THR A 953 -8.34 31.68 -5.99
C THR A 953 -8.80 30.35 -6.58
N GLY A 954 -8.90 29.33 -5.74
CA GLY A 954 -9.46 28.01 -6.06
C GLY A 954 -10.74 27.74 -5.27
N GLU A 955 -11.74 27.13 -5.90
CA GLU A 955 -12.94 26.61 -5.24
C GLU A 955 -13.01 25.09 -5.42
N TYR A 956 -13.45 24.35 -4.40
CA TYR A 956 -13.56 22.88 -4.42
C TYR A 956 -14.98 22.42 -4.12
N ASP A 957 -15.34 21.24 -4.60
CA ASP A 957 -16.59 20.59 -4.23
C ASP A 957 -16.49 19.80 -2.91
N ALA A 958 -17.60 19.18 -2.49
CA ALA A 958 -17.67 18.46 -1.22
C ALA A 958 -16.73 17.23 -1.13
N LEU A 959 -16.25 16.70 -2.27
CA LEU A 959 -15.27 15.62 -2.38
C LEU A 959 -13.82 16.15 -2.45
N GLY A 960 -13.63 17.47 -2.46
CA GLY A 960 -12.31 18.10 -2.56
C GLY A 960 -11.78 18.24 -3.99
N ARG A 961 -12.63 18.07 -5.01
CA ARG A 961 -12.21 18.23 -6.41
C ARG A 961 -12.26 19.70 -6.80
N LEU A 962 -11.24 20.17 -7.53
CA LEU A 962 -11.14 21.58 -7.94
C LEU A 962 -12.24 21.93 -8.94
N THR A 963 -13.07 22.94 -8.66
CA THR A 963 -14.23 23.34 -9.50
C THR A 963 -14.05 24.68 -10.19
N LYS A 964 -13.30 25.62 -9.63
CA LYS A 964 -13.04 26.92 -10.27
C LYS A 964 -11.64 27.42 -9.96
N VAL A 965 -11.05 28.12 -10.91
CA VAL A 965 -9.81 28.88 -10.75
C VAL A 965 -10.04 30.29 -11.27
N ARG A 966 -9.68 31.29 -10.46
CA ARG A 966 -9.61 32.69 -10.89
C ARG A 966 -8.18 33.18 -10.79
N HIS A 967 -7.65 33.67 -11.89
CA HIS A 967 -6.35 34.31 -11.94
C HIS A 967 -6.45 35.78 -11.50
N PRO A 968 -5.31 36.42 -11.17
CA PRO A 968 -5.32 37.79 -10.72
C PRO A 968 -5.91 38.76 -11.76
N GLY A 969 -6.74 39.69 -11.29
CA GLY A 969 -7.32 40.75 -12.14
C GLY A 969 -8.57 40.33 -12.92
N ASN A 970 -9.02 39.07 -12.81
CA ASN A 970 -10.28 38.64 -13.41
C ASN A 970 -11.49 39.25 -12.65
N ALA A 971 -12.07 40.30 -13.22
CA ALA A 971 -13.30 40.95 -12.75
C ALA A 971 -14.58 40.40 -13.44
N SER A 972 -14.43 39.38 -14.29
CA SER A 972 -15.56 38.75 -14.99
C SER A 972 -16.49 38.03 -14.01
N ALA A 973 -17.77 37.95 -14.36
CA ALA A 973 -18.71 37.06 -13.69
C ALA A 973 -18.25 35.58 -13.73
N PHE A 974 -17.50 35.20 -14.78
CA PHE A 974 -17.00 33.84 -14.97
C PHE A 974 -15.57 33.65 -14.44
N PRO A 975 -15.23 32.49 -13.86
CA PRO A 975 -13.85 32.15 -13.55
C PRO A 975 -13.03 31.91 -14.82
N ASP A 976 -11.70 32.02 -14.73
CA ASP A 976 -10.78 31.73 -15.83
C ASP A 976 -10.93 30.29 -16.31
N VAL A 977 -11.05 29.36 -15.36
CA VAL A 977 -11.31 27.95 -15.63
C VAL A 977 -12.36 27.45 -14.64
N GLN A 978 -13.32 26.69 -15.14
CA GLN A 978 -14.32 25.98 -14.36
C GLN A 978 -14.39 24.51 -14.74
N TYR A 979 -14.39 23.65 -13.74
CA TYR A 979 -14.54 22.21 -13.88
C TYR A 979 -15.91 21.76 -13.38
N THR A 980 -16.52 20.80 -14.08
CA THR A 980 -17.69 20.07 -13.61
C THR A 980 -17.44 18.59 -13.78
N TYR A 981 -17.56 17.86 -12.68
CA TYR A 981 -17.36 16.41 -12.64
C TYR A 981 -18.71 15.73 -12.65
N GLN A 982 -18.96 14.95 -13.69
CA GLN A 982 -20.18 14.14 -13.80
C GLN A 982 -19.79 12.66 -13.67
N VAL A 983 -20.09 12.08 -12.51
CA VAL A 983 -19.85 10.65 -12.24
C VAL A 983 -21.13 9.88 -12.53
N GLN A 984 -21.03 8.86 -13.37
CA GLN A 984 -22.13 8.06 -13.90
C GLN A 984 -21.66 6.61 -14.07
N ASN A 985 -22.57 5.65 -13.92
CA ASN A 985 -22.29 4.22 -14.05
C ASN A 985 -23.07 3.51 -15.16
N THR A 986 -23.94 4.24 -15.88
CA THR A 986 -24.72 3.74 -17.03
C THR A 986 -24.45 4.53 -18.32
N LEU A 987 -23.72 5.64 -18.21
CA LEU A 987 -23.27 6.50 -19.30
C LEU A 987 -21.83 6.93 -18.99
N PRO A 988 -21.02 7.31 -19.99
CA PRO A 988 -19.66 7.77 -19.76
C PRO A 988 -19.62 8.90 -18.74
N SER A 989 -18.80 8.71 -17.70
CA SER A 989 -18.46 9.81 -16.80
C SER A 989 -17.65 10.85 -17.57
N TYR A 990 -17.75 12.12 -17.19
CA TYR A 990 -16.99 13.17 -17.86
C TYR A 990 -16.52 14.27 -16.92
N ILE A 991 -15.43 14.91 -17.32
CA ILE A 991 -14.99 16.20 -16.80
C ILE A 991 -15.25 17.25 -17.87
N LYS A 992 -16.11 18.22 -17.55
CA LYS A 992 -16.31 19.42 -18.35
C LYS A 992 -15.31 20.48 -17.90
N THR A 993 -14.60 21.11 -18.83
CA THR A 993 -13.74 22.27 -18.60
C THR A 993 -14.29 23.46 -19.37
N SER A 994 -14.66 24.53 -18.66
CA SER A 994 -15.15 25.78 -19.22
C SER A 994 -14.05 26.84 -19.04
N THR A 995 -13.52 27.37 -20.13
CA THR A 995 -12.40 28.34 -20.10
C THR A 995 -12.90 29.72 -20.52
N LEU A 996 -12.57 30.75 -19.75
CA LEU A 996 -12.89 32.14 -20.07
C LEU A 996 -12.26 32.56 -21.40
N ILE A 997 -13.04 33.22 -22.25
CA ILE A 997 -12.54 33.84 -23.48
C ILE A 997 -12.70 35.37 -23.43
N PRO A 998 -11.82 36.13 -24.13
CA PRO A 998 -11.93 37.58 -24.20
C PRO A 998 -13.31 38.03 -24.68
N SER A 999 -13.85 39.07 -24.05
CA SER A 999 -15.16 39.60 -24.42
C SER A 999 -15.18 40.13 -25.85
N GLY A 1000 -16.15 39.66 -26.63
CA GLY A 1000 -16.57 40.32 -27.87
C GLY A 1000 -17.56 41.45 -27.58
N ALA A 1001 -18.22 41.99 -28.61
CA ALA A 1001 -19.27 43.01 -28.49
C ALA A 1001 -20.48 42.62 -27.60
N SER A 1002 -20.54 41.36 -27.15
CA SER A 1002 -21.64 40.74 -26.40
C SER A 1002 -21.34 40.51 -24.91
N GLY A 1003 -20.14 40.86 -24.40
CA GLY A 1003 -19.71 40.59 -23.02
C GLY A 1003 -18.84 39.33 -22.87
N ASP A 1004 -18.47 39.01 -21.63
CA ASP A 1004 -17.61 37.85 -21.29
C ASP A 1004 -18.33 36.52 -21.54
N ALA A 1005 -17.60 35.51 -22.01
CA ALA A 1005 -18.12 34.18 -22.30
C ALA A 1005 -17.13 33.07 -21.92
N GLN A 1006 -17.59 31.81 -21.86
CA GLN A 1006 -16.74 30.64 -21.66
C GLN A 1006 -16.86 29.65 -22.83
N LEU A 1007 -15.77 28.94 -23.10
CA LEU A 1007 -15.71 27.83 -24.04
C LEU A 1007 -15.63 26.50 -23.31
N ASP A 1008 -16.55 25.59 -23.65
CA ASP A 1008 -16.67 24.29 -23.03
C ASP A 1008 -15.92 23.20 -23.80
N SER A 1009 -15.14 22.40 -23.09
CA SER A 1009 -14.58 21.14 -23.54
C SER A 1009 -14.94 20.00 -22.58
N TYR A 1010 -14.92 18.77 -23.06
CA TYR A 1010 -15.28 17.59 -22.28
C TYR A 1010 -14.23 16.50 -22.48
N GLU A 1011 -13.87 15.82 -21.39
CA GLU A 1011 -13.16 14.55 -21.42
C GLU A 1011 -14.10 13.49 -20.86
N LEU A 1012 -14.42 12.50 -21.69
CA LEU A 1012 -15.31 11.40 -21.38
C LEU A 1012 -14.46 10.17 -21.09
N PHE A 1013 -14.89 9.40 -20.11
CA PHE A 1013 -14.22 8.20 -19.62
C PHE A 1013 -15.13 6.99 -19.78
N ASP A 1014 -14.51 5.84 -20.03
CA ASP A 1014 -15.20 4.56 -19.97
C ASP A 1014 -15.43 4.09 -18.51
N GLY A 1015 -16.05 2.93 -18.31
CA GLY A 1015 -16.34 2.41 -16.97
C GLY A 1015 -15.08 2.06 -16.14
N LEU A 1016 -13.95 1.84 -16.82
CA LEU A 1016 -12.64 1.61 -16.19
C LEU A 1016 -11.88 2.92 -15.95
N VAL A 1017 -12.54 4.08 -16.17
CA VAL A 1017 -11.99 5.42 -15.99
C VAL A 1017 -10.81 5.71 -16.95
N ARG A 1018 -10.79 5.06 -18.11
CA ARG A 1018 -9.81 5.33 -19.16
C ARG A 1018 -10.32 6.43 -20.08
N PRO A 1019 -9.46 7.34 -20.59
CA PRO A 1019 -9.87 8.38 -21.52
C PRO A 1019 -10.47 7.80 -22.80
N LEU A 1020 -11.78 7.93 -22.97
CA LEU A 1020 -12.53 7.37 -24.09
C LEU A 1020 -12.61 8.36 -25.25
N GLN A 1021 -12.96 9.61 -24.94
CA GLN A 1021 -13.21 10.65 -25.94
C GLN A 1021 -12.98 12.04 -25.37
N THR A 1022 -12.42 12.96 -26.15
CA THR A 1022 -12.44 14.39 -25.85
C THR A 1022 -13.32 15.12 -26.86
N GLN A 1023 -14.03 16.14 -26.39
CA GLN A 1023 -14.83 17.05 -27.21
C GLN A 1023 -14.36 18.46 -26.94
N ALA A 1024 -13.67 19.07 -27.91
CA ALA A 1024 -13.21 20.45 -27.84
C ALA A 1024 -14.09 21.34 -28.74
N PRO A 1025 -14.27 22.63 -28.41
CA PRO A 1025 -15.00 23.55 -29.28
C PRO A 1025 -14.21 23.77 -30.59
N GLY A 1026 -14.92 23.76 -31.71
CA GLY A 1026 -14.40 24.04 -33.04
C GLY A 1026 -14.90 25.38 -33.59
N ALA A 1027 -14.46 25.75 -34.79
CA ALA A 1027 -14.89 27.00 -35.43
C ALA A 1027 -16.42 27.07 -35.62
N ASN A 1028 -16.99 28.27 -35.55
CA ASN A 1028 -18.42 28.53 -35.81
C ASN A 1028 -19.39 27.72 -34.93
N GLY A 1029 -19.01 27.38 -33.69
CA GLY A 1029 -19.86 26.63 -32.75
C GLY A 1029 -19.88 25.11 -32.98
N SER A 1030 -19.03 24.59 -33.87
CA SER A 1030 -18.79 23.16 -34.04
C SER A 1030 -18.03 22.55 -32.85
N ARG A 1031 -17.77 21.24 -32.88
CA ARG A 1031 -16.82 20.58 -31.97
C ARG A 1031 -15.82 19.72 -32.74
N VAL A 1032 -14.62 19.58 -32.19
CA VAL A 1032 -13.60 18.59 -32.55
C VAL A 1032 -13.70 17.43 -31.57
N VAL A 1033 -13.87 16.21 -32.08
CA VAL A 1033 -13.94 15.00 -31.26
C VAL A 1033 -12.66 14.17 -31.48
N THR A 1034 -11.95 13.81 -30.41
CA THR A 1034 -10.85 12.83 -30.45
C THR A 1034 -11.25 11.60 -29.64
N TYR A 1035 -10.91 10.40 -30.08
CA TYR A 1035 -11.24 9.16 -29.38
C TYR A 1035 -10.01 8.31 -29.11
N ASN A 1036 -10.15 7.34 -28.21
CA ASN A 1036 -9.23 6.22 -28.07
C ASN A 1036 -10.00 4.89 -28.22
N LYS A 1037 -9.35 3.90 -28.84
CA LYS A 1037 -9.72 2.50 -28.73
C LYS A 1037 -8.65 1.72 -28.02
N TYR A 1038 -9.07 0.79 -27.18
CA TYR A 1038 -8.17 -0.07 -26.42
C TYR A 1038 -8.18 -1.50 -26.96
N ASP A 1039 -7.08 -2.22 -26.77
CA ASP A 1039 -7.05 -3.68 -26.89
C ASP A 1039 -7.32 -4.37 -25.54
N ALA A 1040 -7.32 -5.71 -25.54
CA ALA A 1040 -7.53 -6.54 -24.35
C ALA A 1040 -6.38 -6.50 -23.33
N ARG A 1041 -5.31 -5.73 -23.58
CA ARG A 1041 -4.27 -5.41 -22.58
C ARG A 1041 -4.50 -4.04 -21.95
N GLY A 1042 -5.45 -3.26 -22.47
CA GLY A 1042 -5.69 -1.87 -22.12
C GLY A 1042 -4.77 -0.89 -22.86
N ALA A 1043 -4.10 -1.29 -23.95
CA ALA A 1043 -3.25 -0.41 -24.74
C ALA A 1043 -4.05 0.32 -25.83
N VAL A 1044 -3.74 1.59 -26.09
CA VAL A 1044 -4.43 2.39 -27.12
C VAL A 1044 -4.03 1.89 -28.51
N THR A 1045 -4.96 1.33 -29.27
CA THR A 1045 -4.70 0.81 -30.64
C THR A 1045 -5.10 1.77 -31.74
N GLU A 1046 -6.05 2.67 -31.47
CA GLU A 1046 -6.44 3.72 -32.39
C GLU A 1046 -6.69 5.00 -31.59
N THR A 1047 -6.17 6.12 -32.10
CA THR A 1047 -6.43 7.45 -31.55
C THR A 1047 -6.50 8.44 -32.70
N GLY A 1048 -7.33 9.47 -32.61
CA GLY A 1048 -7.30 10.52 -33.63
C GLY A 1048 -8.55 11.38 -33.68
N PRO A 1049 -8.45 12.55 -34.32
CA PRO A 1049 -9.58 13.44 -34.47
C PRO A 1049 -10.58 12.80 -35.42
N GLN A 1050 -11.78 12.52 -34.92
CA GLN A 1050 -12.81 11.92 -35.74
C GLN A 1050 -13.63 12.96 -36.50
N HIS A 1051 -13.93 14.11 -35.90
CA HIS A 1051 -15.15 14.79 -36.34
C HIS A 1051 -15.16 16.29 -36.07
N HIS A 1052 -15.36 17.09 -37.13
CA HIS A 1052 -15.93 18.43 -37.04
C HIS A 1052 -17.46 18.30 -37.20
N SER A 1053 -18.25 18.27 -36.11
CA SER A 1053 -19.73 18.33 -36.21
C SER A 1053 -20.21 19.74 -36.03
N ALA A 1054 -21.27 20.15 -36.74
CA ALA A 1054 -21.98 21.39 -36.48
C ALA A 1054 -22.63 21.48 -35.08
N ALA A 1055 -22.67 20.38 -34.32
CA ALA A 1055 -23.15 20.36 -32.93
C ALA A 1055 -22.06 20.84 -31.95
N THR A 1056 -22.49 21.52 -30.89
CA THR A 1056 -21.63 21.94 -29.78
C THR A 1056 -21.15 20.74 -28.94
N ALA A 1057 -20.09 20.94 -28.17
CA ALA A 1057 -19.62 19.95 -27.21
C ALA A 1057 -20.65 19.76 -26.08
N SER A 1058 -20.91 18.52 -25.65
CA SER A 1058 -22.07 18.21 -24.79
C SER A 1058 -21.82 17.14 -23.71
N GLY A 1059 -20.65 16.50 -23.70
CA GLY A 1059 -20.37 15.38 -22.79
C GLY A 1059 -21.15 14.10 -23.10
N THR A 1060 -21.94 14.08 -24.17
CA THR A 1060 -22.59 12.87 -24.69
C THR A 1060 -21.66 12.15 -25.62
N LEU A 1061 -21.45 10.84 -25.42
CA LEU A 1061 -20.59 10.03 -26.27
C LEU A 1061 -21.01 10.13 -27.74
N VAL A 1062 -20.07 10.52 -28.59
CA VAL A 1062 -20.26 10.50 -30.04
C VAL A 1062 -19.82 9.14 -30.55
N PRO A 1063 -20.72 8.33 -31.15
CA PRO A 1063 -20.34 7.05 -31.74
C PRO A 1063 -19.33 7.26 -32.86
N LEU A 1064 -18.44 6.27 -33.02
CA LEU A 1064 -17.45 6.32 -34.06
C LEU A 1064 -18.11 6.33 -35.46
N GLN A 1065 -18.00 7.46 -36.17
CA GLN A 1065 -18.33 7.60 -37.59
C GLN A 1065 -17.28 6.90 -38.46
N THR A 1066 -17.73 6.06 -39.39
CA THR A 1066 -16.89 5.34 -40.37
C THR A 1066 -16.77 6.07 -41.73
N ASN A 1067 -17.09 7.38 -41.78
CA ASN A 1067 -17.17 8.11 -43.04
C ASN A 1067 -15.79 8.51 -43.62
N SER A 1068 -15.75 8.72 -44.93
CA SER A 1068 -14.60 8.61 -45.84
C SER A 1068 -13.53 9.72 -45.78
N SER A 1069 -13.58 10.66 -44.84
CA SER A 1069 -12.73 11.88 -44.85
C SER A 1069 -11.98 12.15 -43.54
N ILE A 1070 -11.94 11.19 -42.62
CA ILE A 1070 -11.44 11.38 -41.26
C ILE A 1070 -10.08 10.67 -41.09
N GLY A 1071 -9.07 11.41 -40.62
CA GLY A 1071 -7.75 10.88 -40.31
C GLY A 1071 -7.65 10.36 -38.88
N TYR A 1072 -7.07 9.18 -38.68
CA TYR A 1072 -6.80 8.62 -37.35
C TYR A 1072 -5.44 7.91 -37.33
N THR A 1073 -4.83 7.85 -36.15
CA THR A 1073 -3.58 7.14 -35.91
C THR A 1073 -3.86 5.75 -35.41
N LYS A 1074 -3.32 4.74 -36.10
CA LYS A 1074 -3.30 3.35 -35.64
C LYS A 1074 -1.96 3.05 -35.00
N LEU A 1075 -2.02 2.43 -33.82
CA LEU A 1075 -0.89 2.03 -33.01
C LEU A 1075 -0.87 0.50 -32.93
N THR A 1076 0.27 -0.12 -33.23
CA THR A 1076 0.49 -1.56 -33.00
C THR A 1076 1.58 -1.76 -31.97
N TYR A 1077 1.52 -2.90 -31.29
CA TYR A 1077 2.47 -3.26 -30.25
C TYR A 1077 2.99 -4.68 -30.48
N ASP A 1078 4.20 -4.97 -30.03
CA ASP A 1078 4.70 -6.34 -29.97
C ASP A 1078 4.17 -7.10 -28.74
N GLY A 1079 4.57 -8.36 -28.62
CA GLY A 1079 4.33 -9.26 -27.49
C GLY A 1079 5.04 -8.88 -26.19
N LEU A 1080 5.71 -7.72 -26.14
CA LEU A 1080 6.24 -7.10 -24.91
C LEU A 1080 5.45 -5.82 -24.54
N GLY A 1081 4.46 -5.44 -25.36
CA GLY A 1081 3.68 -4.22 -25.17
C GLY A 1081 4.39 -2.95 -25.63
N ARG A 1082 5.49 -3.05 -26.41
CA ARG A 1082 6.20 -1.90 -26.96
C ARG A 1082 5.54 -1.46 -28.26
N LYS A 1083 5.36 -0.15 -28.46
CA LYS A 1083 4.81 0.39 -29.71
C LYS A 1083 5.76 0.07 -30.88
N THR A 1084 5.28 -0.68 -31.87
CA THR A 1084 6.06 -1.09 -33.05
C THR A 1084 5.78 -0.24 -34.27
N THR A 1085 4.54 0.20 -34.46
CA THR A 1085 4.17 1.10 -35.56
C THR A 1085 3.20 2.17 -35.10
N GLU A 1086 3.32 3.33 -35.75
CA GLU A 1086 2.42 4.45 -35.66
C GLU A 1086 2.09 4.88 -37.08
N GLN A 1087 0.83 4.77 -37.47
CA GLN A 1087 0.41 4.98 -38.86
C GLN A 1087 -0.77 5.93 -38.90
N LEU A 1088 -0.71 6.97 -39.73
CA LEU A 1088 -1.86 7.79 -40.05
C LEU A 1088 -2.70 7.09 -41.13
N TRP A 1089 -3.95 6.81 -40.82
CA TRP A 1089 -4.95 6.20 -41.69
C TRP A 1089 -6.04 7.21 -42.02
N SER A 1090 -6.62 7.07 -43.21
CA SER A 1090 -7.91 7.68 -43.56
C SER A 1090 -8.91 6.55 -43.81
N ALA A 1091 -10.20 6.78 -43.58
CA ALA A 1091 -11.22 5.72 -43.62
C ALA A 1091 -11.40 4.98 -44.97
N ASN A 1092 -10.69 5.37 -46.04
CA ASN A 1092 -10.51 4.52 -47.22
C ASN A 1092 -9.42 3.50 -46.92
N GLY A 1093 -9.73 2.20 -46.92
CA GLY A 1093 -8.76 1.10 -46.69
C GLY A 1093 -7.57 0.99 -47.66
N ALA A 1094 -7.13 2.07 -48.29
CA ALA A 1094 -5.79 2.23 -48.85
C ALA A 1094 -4.83 2.57 -47.71
N GLY A 1095 -3.73 1.81 -47.61
CA GLY A 1095 -2.69 1.99 -46.59
C GLY A 1095 -2.01 3.37 -46.61
N PRO A 1096 -0.89 3.54 -45.88
CA PRO A 1096 -0.31 4.84 -45.53
C PRO A 1096 -0.22 5.75 -46.76
N GLY A 1097 -0.74 6.98 -46.63
CA GLY A 1097 -0.72 7.97 -47.70
C GLY A 1097 0.71 8.11 -48.25
N ARG A 1098 0.92 7.69 -49.49
CA ARG A 1098 2.20 7.83 -50.18
C ARG A 1098 2.51 9.32 -50.38
N GLY A 1099 3.30 9.89 -49.47
CA GLY A 1099 4.07 11.10 -49.67
C GLY A 1099 5.56 10.77 -49.65
N VAL A 1100 6.11 10.45 -50.83
CA VAL A 1100 7.55 10.34 -51.21
C VAL A 1100 8.36 9.17 -50.59
N PRO A 1101 9.01 8.31 -51.41
CA PRO A 1101 9.83 7.21 -50.92
C PRO A 1101 11.23 7.69 -50.50
N GLY A 1102 11.52 7.57 -49.21
CA GLY A 1102 12.87 7.54 -48.67
C GLY A 1102 12.90 6.53 -47.54
N ASP A 1103 13.50 5.36 -47.78
CA ASP A 1103 13.69 4.31 -46.79
C ASP A 1103 14.41 4.88 -45.56
N LEU A 1104 13.68 5.06 -44.46
CA LEU A 1104 14.25 5.02 -43.12
C LEU A 1104 13.64 3.84 -42.37
N GLN A 1105 14.20 2.65 -42.62
CA GLN A 1105 14.11 1.56 -41.66
C GLN A 1105 14.88 1.98 -40.41
N LEU A 1106 14.18 2.52 -39.42
CA LEU A 1106 14.70 2.59 -38.05
C LEU A 1106 14.59 1.21 -37.43
N HIS A 1107 15.62 0.40 -37.64
CA HIS A 1107 15.97 -0.64 -36.68
C HIS A 1107 16.44 0.04 -35.40
N ARG A 1108 15.64 -0.05 -34.34
CA ARG A 1108 16.14 -0.02 -32.96
C ARG A 1108 15.99 -1.41 -32.36
#